data_AF-A0A662VPR9-F1
#
_entry.id   AF-A0A662VPR9-F1
#
_cell.length_a   1.000
_cell.length_b   1.000
_cell.length_c   1.000
_cell.angle_alpha   90.00
_cell.angle_beta   90.00
_cell.angle_gamma   90.00
#
_symmetry.space_group_name_H-M   'P 1'
#
loop_
_entity.id
_entity.type
_entity.pdbx_description
1 polymer ?
#
loop_
_entity_poly.entity_id
_entity_poly.type
_entity_poly.pdbx_seq_one_letter_code
_entity_poly.pdbx_strand_id
1 'polypeptide(L)'
;MSGVQIKLKLQNVLETSLFNNIVKEYFQNTFPKIFEKYNTTPAKGGIGFEEYSDMSYPMHILNGILPSMIYLEQKLLENENTSELVKREDSDIKMLVKCTLLGITLHDINKLVGKSSLIESLEHFDGIINELGLRLSNEEKNIIKYLIVSTEDKTRYTISDSELPRRRSLDRFIKDYLLEVVHLADGISIPPEESFSHTFYITSKKLRNYFPEVHTFYFHEAPYEVLSRYLLIKFIGQIDGKILLISPRGFIWIGKRLTSKEIEKLLNKFKNEFEKLLLDNLDKMVILTWEKTQLDIFRFFEPTEEFIKNLIKNFIEKNEYFLLEYKLPRDETKKENIKREIEKLKEEGKIDILVLLRAVSNIKPDDKISRKIKNNLKKNWLLDAEEVKEKELKIIGATHRFSIEEKEKLYSEFVKMVKEEYKNSKIDIKELFRTVLAYAYLDNKPIFEIKVHDIGDKQNICSICGAETSIVAKEGVAFGFAPRGFTNRTVVSIKNTERKTCETCLAEVMLRKLIFSRSKDLYAVYIDACDYTTPILNAEGVAKKIEEQINCLRALSNDIFNSYRIVYGYPFKDSKNVMIPFLMAHLQTGKEADFLRRFYELLVFASNTGFKVYLTYALNPDRIKKETFVLDYALYSPEIFDLINPTHSPTTSSKSLNATPNLASTGNLLQKASS
;
A
#
# COMPACT_ATOMS: atom_id res chain seq x y z
N MET A 1 -7.91 19.70 0.20
CA MET A 1 -7.62 18.64 1.18
C MET A 1 -8.75 17.62 1.15
N SER A 2 -8.49 16.40 0.67
CA SER A 2 -9.38 15.25 0.82
C SER A 2 -8.51 14.00 0.83
N GLY A 3 -8.09 13.61 2.04
CA GLY A 3 -7.40 12.34 2.25
C GLY A 3 -8.41 11.23 2.02
N VAL A 4 -8.16 10.38 1.03
CA VAL A 4 -8.88 9.11 0.89
C VAL A 4 -8.40 8.24 2.05
N GLN A 5 -9.06 8.39 3.19
CA GLN A 5 -8.78 7.63 4.40
C GLN A 5 -9.67 6.39 4.34
N ILE A 6 -9.12 5.25 3.94
CA ILE A 6 -9.85 3.99 4.13
C ILE A 6 -9.91 3.76 5.65
N LYS A 7 -11.10 3.45 6.21
CA LYS A 7 -11.33 3.24 7.66
C LYS A 7 -11.69 1.76 8.06
N LEU A 8 -10.90 1.07 8.89
CA LEU A 8 -10.84 -0.33 9.32
C LEU A 8 -11.04 -0.09 10.79
N LYS A 9 -12.29 -0.24 11.20
CA LYS A 9 -12.62 -0.14 12.60
C LYS A 9 -12.17 -1.46 13.22
N LEU A 10 -10.93 -1.48 13.69
CA LEU A 10 -10.32 -2.53 14.53
C LEU A 10 -10.98 -2.64 15.91
N GLN A 11 -12.19 -2.12 16.11
CA GLN A 11 -12.73 -1.83 17.43
C GLN A 11 -13.18 -3.08 18.23
N ASN A 12 -13.12 -4.30 17.68
CA ASN A 12 -13.58 -5.52 18.34
C ASN A 12 -12.64 -6.72 18.11
N VAL A 13 -11.32 -6.56 18.25
CA VAL A 13 -10.40 -7.71 18.04
C VAL A 13 -10.47 -8.71 19.20
N LEU A 14 -10.50 -8.21 20.44
CA LEU A 14 -10.65 -9.00 21.66
C LEU A 14 -12.04 -8.71 22.26
N GLU A 15 -12.66 -9.71 22.89
CA GLU A 15 -14.05 -9.67 23.37
C GLU A 15 -14.20 -8.91 24.68
N THR A 16 -13.19 -8.95 25.54
CA THR A 16 -13.30 -8.49 26.94
C THR A 16 -12.49 -7.21 27.18
N SER A 17 -12.93 -6.39 28.14
CA SER A 17 -12.20 -5.17 28.54
C SER A 17 -10.81 -5.49 29.07
N LEU A 18 -10.67 -6.58 29.85
CA LEU A 18 -9.42 -7.04 30.43
C LEU A 18 -8.34 -7.23 29.36
N PHE A 19 -8.64 -8.05 28.34
CA PHE A 19 -7.71 -8.34 27.26
C PHE A 19 -7.39 -7.11 26.42
N ASN A 20 -8.42 -6.34 26.04
CA ASN A 20 -8.23 -5.10 25.30
C ASN A 20 -7.30 -4.12 26.03
N ASN A 21 -7.49 -3.94 27.34
CA ASN A 21 -6.69 -3.03 28.15
C ASN A 21 -5.24 -3.49 28.29
N ILE A 22 -5.01 -4.77 28.60
CA ILE A 22 -3.65 -5.31 28.80
C ILE A 22 -2.86 -5.32 27.49
N VAL A 23 -3.46 -5.79 26.38
CA VAL A 23 -2.80 -5.81 25.07
C VAL A 23 -2.50 -4.39 24.58
N LYS A 24 -3.42 -3.46 24.80
CA LYS A 24 -3.18 -2.03 24.53
C LYS A 24 -2.03 -1.47 25.35
N GLU A 25 -2.00 -1.71 26.66
CA GLU A 25 -0.91 -1.25 27.55
C GLU A 25 0.45 -1.79 27.07
N TYR A 26 0.49 -3.06 26.67
CA TYR A 26 1.68 -3.69 26.11
C TYR A 26 2.18 -3.00 24.83
N PHE A 27 1.31 -2.75 23.86
CA PHE A 27 1.69 -2.08 22.60
C PHE A 27 2.02 -0.60 22.77
N GLN A 28 1.55 0.04 23.84
CA GLN A 28 1.87 1.43 24.16
C GLN A 28 3.20 1.57 24.91
N ASN A 29 3.54 0.63 25.80
CA ASN A 29 4.63 0.81 26.77
C ASN A 29 5.81 -0.16 26.59
N THR A 30 5.54 -1.43 26.26
CA THR A 30 6.55 -2.50 26.26
C THR A 30 7.09 -2.75 24.86
N PHE A 31 6.21 -3.02 23.90
CA PHE A 31 6.61 -3.33 22.53
C PHE A 31 7.46 -2.22 21.86
N PRO A 32 7.18 -0.91 22.04
CA PRO A 32 8.03 0.13 21.47
C PRO A 32 9.48 0.15 21.97
N LYS A 33 9.74 -0.40 23.18
CA LYS A 33 11.10 -0.53 23.73
C LYS A 33 11.81 -1.74 23.14
N ILE A 34 11.11 -2.87 23.02
CA ILE A 34 11.61 -4.05 22.30
C ILE A 34 11.97 -3.68 20.86
N PHE A 35 11.06 -2.99 20.18
CA PHE A 35 11.26 -2.55 18.80
C PHE A 35 12.49 -1.65 18.66
N GLU A 36 12.65 -0.64 19.53
CA GLU A 36 13.80 0.28 19.46
C GLU A 36 15.14 -0.40 19.73
N LYS A 37 15.18 -1.33 20.68
CA LYS A 37 16.42 -1.96 21.09
C LYS A 37 16.84 -3.12 20.20
N TYR A 38 15.88 -3.84 19.64
CA TYR A 38 16.10 -5.12 18.96
C TYR A 38 15.60 -5.16 17.51
N ASN A 39 15.28 -4.02 16.90
CA ASN A 39 14.86 -3.89 15.48
C ASN A 39 15.72 -4.67 14.48
N THR A 40 17.03 -4.75 14.67
CA THR A 40 17.94 -5.49 13.77
C THR A 40 18.39 -6.84 14.33
N THR A 41 17.85 -7.27 15.47
CA THR A 41 18.17 -8.58 16.05
C THR A 41 17.50 -9.68 15.22
N PRO A 42 18.24 -10.66 14.69
CA PRO A 42 17.64 -11.73 13.90
C PRO A 42 16.87 -12.71 14.79
N ALA A 43 15.63 -13.01 14.43
CA ALA A 43 14.90 -14.16 14.99
C ALA A 43 15.03 -15.39 14.08
N LYS A 44 14.80 -15.22 12.78
CA LYS A 44 14.96 -16.24 11.72
C LYS A 44 15.74 -15.64 10.55
N GLY A 45 16.42 -16.49 9.77
CA GLY A 45 17.35 -16.05 8.71
C GLY A 45 18.73 -15.62 9.23
N GLY A 46 19.54 -15.04 8.33
CA GLY A 46 20.93 -14.67 8.54
C GLY A 46 21.92 -15.83 8.57
N ILE A 47 23.19 -15.54 8.87
CA ILE A 47 24.32 -16.50 8.85
C ILE A 47 24.08 -17.74 9.75
N GLY A 48 23.21 -17.62 10.77
CA GLY A 48 22.89 -18.71 11.69
C GLY A 48 21.71 -19.60 11.29
N PHE A 49 20.88 -19.19 10.33
CA PHE A 49 19.62 -19.87 9.95
C PHE A 49 19.34 -19.71 8.44
N GLU A 50 20.30 -20.11 7.59
CA GLU A 50 20.26 -19.92 6.12
C GLU A 50 19.05 -20.57 5.43
N GLU A 51 18.36 -21.49 6.11
CA GLU A 51 17.16 -22.18 5.61
C GLU A 51 15.88 -21.32 5.63
N TYR A 52 15.90 -20.19 6.35
CA TYR A 52 14.77 -19.28 6.47
C TYR A 52 15.08 -17.92 5.84
N SER A 53 14.06 -17.30 5.27
CA SER A 53 14.15 -15.88 4.98
C SER A 53 14.25 -15.08 6.27
N ASP A 54 14.95 -13.97 6.13
CA ASP A 54 15.25 -12.97 7.15
C ASP A 54 13.96 -12.42 7.81
N MET A 55 13.86 -12.51 9.15
CA MET A 55 12.80 -11.88 9.96
C MET A 55 13.28 -11.35 11.32
N SER A 56 13.16 -10.03 11.52
CA SER A 56 13.63 -9.37 12.75
C SER A 56 12.82 -9.81 13.98
N TYR A 57 13.47 -9.76 15.14
CA TYR A 57 12.90 -10.20 16.41
C TYR A 57 11.58 -9.49 16.78
N PRO A 58 11.43 -8.16 16.62
CA PRO A 58 10.17 -7.50 16.90
C PRO A 58 9.05 -7.95 15.96
N MET A 59 9.35 -8.25 14.70
CA MET A 59 8.36 -8.77 13.74
C MET A 59 7.97 -10.21 14.08
N HIS A 60 8.94 -11.04 14.46
CA HIS A 60 8.70 -12.40 14.92
C HIS A 60 7.69 -12.46 16.06
N ILE A 61 7.88 -11.64 17.09
CA ILE A 61 6.96 -11.59 18.22
C ILE A 61 5.61 -10.97 17.83
N LEU A 62 5.64 -9.89 17.07
CA LEU A 62 4.43 -9.17 16.67
C LEU A 62 3.43 -10.08 15.94
N ASN A 63 3.95 -10.95 15.09
CA ASN A 63 3.14 -11.87 14.28
C ASN A 63 2.44 -12.95 15.13
N GLY A 64 3.03 -13.33 16.27
CA GLY A 64 2.48 -14.32 17.19
C GLY A 64 1.49 -13.75 18.22
N ILE A 65 1.70 -12.51 18.69
CA ILE A 65 0.97 -11.97 19.84
C ILE A 65 -0.55 -12.03 19.67
N LEU A 66 -1.09 -11.41 18.62
CA LEU A 66 -2.54 -11.19 18.59
C LEU A 66 -3.34 -12.49 18.42
N PRO A 67 -3.00 -13.40 17.49
CA PRO A 67 -3.67 -14.71 17.41
C PRO A 67 -3.57 -15.46 18.73
N SER A 68 -2.41 -15.47 19.38
CA SER A 68 -2.22 -16.12 20.68
C SER A 68 -3.08 -15.51 21.80
N MET A 69 -3.24 -14.19 21.84
CA MET A 69 -4.11 -13.54 22.82
C MET A 69 -5.60 -13.81 22.54
N ILE A 70 -6.01 -13.90 21.28
CA ILE A 70 -7.37 -14.32 20.91
C ILE A 70 -7.63 -15.76 21.36
N TYR A 71 -6.66 -16.66 21.15
CA TYR A 71 -6.75 -18.05 21.59
C TYR A 71 -6.88 -18.16 23.10
N LEU A 72 -6.02 -17.47 23.85
CA LEU A 72 -6.08 -17.47 25.32
C LEU A 72 -7.42 -16.92 25.84
N GLU A 73 -7.93 -15.84 25.25
CA GLU A 73 -9.22 -15.27 25.62
C GLU A 73 -10.35 -16.29 25.40
N GLN A 74 -10.37 -16.97 24.26
CA GLN A 74 -11.36 -18.01 23.96
C GLN A 74 -11.30 -19.14 24.98
N LYS A 75 -10.11 -19.65 25.30
CA LYS A 75 -9.92 -20.71 26.32
C LYS A 75 -10.40 -20.30 27.71
N LEU A 76 -10.18 -19.04 28.10
CA LEU A 76 -10.67 -18.54 29.37
C LEU A 76 -12.19 -18.34 29.38
N LEU A 77 -12.81 -18.05 28.24
CA LEU A 77 -14.25 -17.85 28.12
C LEU A 77 -15.03 -19.17 27.95
N GLU A 78 -14.39 -20.26 27.51
CA GLU A 78 -14.99 -21.61 27.39
C GLU A 78 -15.49 -22.18 28.72
N ASN A 79 -14.85 -21.83 29.85
CA ASN A 79 -15.21 -22.32 31.18
C ASN A 79 -15.92 -21.21 31.99
N GLU A 80 -17.09 -21.52 32.56
CA GLU A 80 -17.91 -20.52 33.27
C GLU A 80 -17.18 -19.85 34.44
N ASN A 81 -16.38 -20.59 35.20
CA ASN A 81 -15.65 -20.06 36.35
C ASN A 81 -14.58 -19.07 35.91
N THR A 82 -13.77 -19.43 34.91
CA THR A 82 -12.73 -18.53 34.40
C THR A 82 -13.34 -17.36 33.64
N SER A 83 -14.45 -17.56 32.94
CA SER A 83 -15.20 -16.50 32.25
C SER A 83 -15.70 -15.43 33.22
N GLU A 84 -16.20 -15.85 34.39
CA GLU A 84 -16.59 -14.91 35.44
C GLU A 84 -15.40 -14.12 35.99
N LEU A 85 -14.25 -14.78 36.21
CA LEU A 85 -13.03 -14.11 36.65
C LEU A 85 -12.50 -13.10 35.62
N VAL A 86 -12.58 -13.43 34.33
CA VAL A 86 -12.24 -12.49 33.24
C VAL A 86 -13.16 -11.28 33.25
N LYS A 87 -14.49 -11.48 33.36
CA LYS A 87 -15.48 -10.39 33.39
C LYS A 87 -15.32 -9.47 34.60
N ARG A 88 -14.89 -10.01 35.74
CA ARG A 88 -14.62 -9.26 36.97
C ARG A 88 -13.20 -8.67 37.03
N GLU A 89 -12.40 -8.87 35.98
CA GLU A 89 -10.98 -8.45 35.91
C GLU A 89 -10.15 -8.93 37.11
N ASP A 90 -10.31 -10.21 37.51
CA ASP A 90 -9.61 -10.82 38.65
C ASP A 90 -8.09 -10.64 38.55
N SER A 91 -7.44 -10.37 39.69
CA SER A 91 -6.01 -10.06 39.73
C SER A 91 -5.11 -11.20 39.26
N ASP A 92 -5.48 -12.46 39.53
CA ASP A 92 -4.69 -13.61 39.10
C ASP A 92 -4.79 -13.79 37.59
N ILE A 93 -6.00 -13.67 37.02
CA ILE A 93 -6.19 -13.73 35.55
C ILE A 93 -5.43 -12.58 34.87
N LYS A 94 -5.54 -11.36 35.41
CA LYS A 94 -4.81 -10.20 34.92
C LYS A 94 -3.30 -10.42 34.92
N MET A 95 -2.75 -10.97 36.00
CA MET A 95 -1.34 -11.32 36.11
C MET A 95 -0.95 -12.38 35.06
N LEU A 96 -1.72 -13.46 34.92
CA LEU A 96 -1.43 -14.51 33.94
C LEU A 96 -1.44 -14.01 32.50
N VAL A 97 -2.40 -13.16 32.13
CA VAL A 97 -2.47 -12.55 30.79
C VAL A 97 -1.23 -11.67 30.53
N LYS A 98 -0.77 -10.90 31.54
CA LYS A 98 0.48 -10.11 31.46
C LYS A 98 1.72 -11.00 31.32
N CYS A 99 1.83 -12.05 32.14
CA CYS A 99 2.92 -13.02 32.06
C CYS A 99 2.95 -13.72 30.70
N THR A 100 1.80 -14.03 30.11
CA THR A 100 1.72 -14.67 28.78
C THR A 100 2.28 -13.75 27.70
N LEU A 101 1.89 -12.46 27.68
CA LEU A 101 2.45 -11.50 26.71
C LEU A 101 3.97 -11.39 26.83
N LEU A 102 4.49 -11.33 28.06
CA LEU A 102 5.93 -11.28 28.29
C LEU A 102 6.62 -12.61 27.97
N GLY A 103 5.97 -13.74 28.20
CA GLY A 103 6.42 -15.07 27.78
C GLY A 103 6.57 -15.16 26.27
N ILE A 104 5.54 -14.74 25.51
CA ILE A 104 5.60 -14.62 24.04
C ILE A 104 6.72 -13.66 23.63
N THR A 105 6.90 -12.54 24.35
CA THR A 105 7.92 -11.53 23.99
C THR A 105 9.35 -12.01 24.25
N LEU A 106 9.56 -12.91 25.20
CA LEU A 106 10.89 -13.30 25.66
C LEU A 106 11.18 -14.78 25.41
N HIS A 107 10.32 -15.52 24.71
CA HIS A 107 10.50 -16.96 24.48
C HIS A 107 11.86 -17.30 23.85
N ASP A 108 12.33 -16.43 22.96
CA ASP A 108 13.65 -16.50 22.31
C ASP A 108 14.64 -15.50 22.94
N ILE A 109 14.68 -15.43 24.27
CA ILE A 109 15.55 -14.50 25.01
C ILE A 109 17.04 -14.69 24.65
N ASN A 110 17.44 -15.89 24.25
CA ASN A 110 18.78 -16.20 23.79
C ASN A 110 19.23 -15.35 22.60
N LYS A 111 18.30 -14.96 21.71
CA LYS A 111 18.57 -14.03 20.61
C LYS A 111 18.88 -12.62 21.11
N LEU A 112 18.20 -12.18 22.17
CA LEU A 112 18.36 -10.84 22.73
C LEU A 112 19.72 -10.64 23.40
N VAL A 113 20.33 -11.72 23.89
CA VAL A 113 21.62 -11.70 24.62
C VAL A 113 22.77 -12.35 23.85
N GLY A 114 22.53 -12.81 22.61
CA GLY A 114 23.56 -13.43 21.77
C GLY A 114 24.10 -14.74 22.33
N LYS A 115 23.24 -15.57 22.93
CA LYS A 115 23.59 -16.88 23.51
C LYS A 115 22.95 -18.00 22.70
N SER A 116 23.54 -19.18 22.77
CA SER A 116 22.98 -20.40 22.16
C SER A 116 21.96 -21.08 23.07
N SER A 117 22.15 -21.03 24.39
CA SER A 117 21.31 -21.69 25.39
C SER A 117 20.25 -20.76 25.97
N LEU A 118 18.98 -21.18 26.00
CA LEU A 118 17.92 -20.47 26.73
C LEU A 118 18.20 -20.39 28.23
N ILE A 119 18.79 -21.43 28.81
CA ILE A 119 19.07 -21.51 30.25
C ILE A 119 20.12 -20.48 30.65
N GLU A 120 21.24 -20.41 29.93
CA GLU A 120 22.28 -19.39 30.17
C GLU A 120 21.73 -17.97 29.99
N SER A 121 20.79 -17.81 29.06
CA SER A 121 20.17 -16.52 28.79
C SER A 121 19.28 -16.02 29.92
N LEU A 122 18.74 -16.92 30.75
CA LEU A 122 17.93 -16.53 31.91
C LEU A 122 18.73 -15.81 33.00
N GLU A 123 20.07 -15.94 33.03
CA GLU A 123 20.93 -15.17 33.93
C GLU A 123 20.84 -13.66 33.66
N HIS A 124 20.52 -13.29 32.42
CA HIS A 124 20.34 -11.91 31.98
C HIS A 124 18.89 -11.42 32.06
N PHE A 125 17.95 -12.26 32.52
CA PHE A 125 16.52 -11.96 32.54
C PHE A 125 16.19 -10.67 33.30
N ASP A 126 16.73 -10.51 34.51
CA ASP A 126 16.47 -9.31 35.32
C ASP A 126 17.04 -8.04 34.68
N GLY A 127 18.16 -8.16 33.95
CA GLY A 127 18.71 -7.07 33.15
C GLY A 127 17.72 -6.61 32.07
N ILE A 128 17.18 -7.56 31.29
CA ILE A 128 16.20 -7.27 30.24
C ILE A 128 14.91 -6.67 30.81
N ILE A 129 14.39 -7.21 31.92
CA ILE A 129 13.19 -6.66 32.58
C ILE A 129 13.39 -5.21 33.02
N ASN A 130 14.56 -4.90 33.59
CA ASN A 130 14.91 -3.53 34.00
C ASN A 130 15.04 -2.58 32.81
N GLU A 131 15.66 -3.03 31.72
CA GLU A 131 15.80 -2.25 30.49
C GLU A 131 14.44 -1.94 29.84
N LEU A 132 13.51 -2.90 29.88
CA LEU A 132 12.13 -2.68 29.46
C LEU A 132 11.34 -1.81 30.44
N GLY A 133 11.93 -1.43 31.58
CA GLY A 133 11.30 -0.62 32.63
C GLY A 133 10.09 -1.31 33.26
N LEU A 134 10.08 -2.64 33.28
CA LEU A 134 8.98 -3.45 33.81
C LEU A 134 9.25 -3.73 35.30
N ARG A 135 8.19 -3.64 36.12
CA ARG A 135 8.23 -4.00 37.53
C ARG A 135 7.42 -5.28 37.72
N LEU A 136 8.12 -6.38 37.97
CA LEU A 136 7.53 -7.70 38.14
C LEU A 136 7.82 -8.23 39.55
N SER A 137 6.80 -8.83 40.17
CA SER A 137 6.94 -9.63 41.38
C SER A 137 7.76 -10.90 41.11
N ASN A 138 8.32 -11.51 42.16
CA ASN A 138 9.05 -12.77 42.01
C ASN A 138 8.19 -13.88 41.41
N GLU A 139 6.89 -13.90 41.73
CA GLU A 139 5.93 -14.85 41.16
C GLU A 139 5.80 -14.65 39.64
N GLU A 140 5.59 -13.42 39.17
CA GLU A 140 5.51 -13.12 37.73
C GLU A 140 6.81 -13.50 37.01
N LYS A 141 7.96 -13.20 37.60
CA LYS A 141 9.27 -13.58 37.04
C LYS A 141 9.39 -15.09 36.88
N ASN A 142 9.00 -15.87 37.89
CA ASN A 142 9.07 -17.33 37.83
C ASN A 142 8.15 -17.90 36.75
N ILE A 143 6.93 -17.38 36.64
CA ILE A 143 5.99 -17.78 35.58
C ILE A 143 6.60 -17.48 34.20
N ILE A 144 7.12 -16.28 33.97
CA ILE A 144 7.69 -15.91 32.67
C ILE A 144 8.91 -16.76 32.34
N LYS A 145 9.85 -16.96 33.29
CA LYS A 145 11.00 -17.85 33.09
C LYS A 145 10.57 -19.27 32.74
N TYR A 146 9.53 -19.78 33.39
CA TYR A 146 8.95 -21.09 33.08
C TYR A 146 8.40 -21.17 31.65
N LEU A 147 7.65 -20.14 31.22
CA LEU A 147 7.13 -20.06 29.85
C LEU A 147 8.26 -20.02 28.81
N ILE A 148 9.36 -19.32 29.10
CA ILE A 148 10.53 -19.22 28.20
C ILE A 148 11.19 -20.58 28.03
N VAL A 149 11.56 -21.29 29.11
CA VAL A 149 12.31 -22.56 28.98
C VAL A 149 11.44 -23.72 28.52
N SER A 150 10.12 -23.57 28.54
CA SER A 150 9.20 -24.61 28.12
C SER A 150 8.87 -24.57 26.63
N THR A 151 9.47 -23.63 25.86
CA THR A 151 9.35 -23.60 24.40
C THR A 151 10.21 -24.66 23.71
N GLU A 152 11.31 -25.09 24.32
CA GLU A 152 12.15 -26.18 23.81
C GLU A 152 11.92 -27.47 24.63
N ASP A 153 11.64 -28.59 23.94
CA ASP A 153 11.34 -29.89 24.56
C ASP A 153 12.42 -30.37 25.55
N LYS A 154 13.69 -29.99 25.33
CA LYS A 154 14.82 -30.37 26.18
C LYS A 154 14.97 -29.53 27.44
N THR A 155 14.48 -28.29 27.44
CA THR A 155 14.65 -27.34 28.56
C THR A 155 13.41 -27.23 29.45
N ARG A 156 12.30 -27.85 29.06
CA ARG A 156 11.01 -27.85 29.80
C ARG A 156 11.12 -28.31 31.26
N TYR A 157 12.07 -29.18 31.59
CA TYR A 157 12.25 -29.73 32.94
C TYR A 157 13.24 -28.95 33.82
N THR A 158 13.77 -27.81 33.34
CA THR A 158 14.83 -27.07 34.03
C THR A 158 14.32 -26.26 35.21
N ILE A 159 13.09 -25.74 35.14
CA ILE A 159 12.44 -25.03 36.24
C ILE A 159 11.46 -25.97 36.90
N SER A 160 11.56 -26.11 38.23
CA SER A 160 10.67 -27.01 38.97
C SER A 160 9.23 -26.50 38.95
N ASP A 161 8.29 -27.40 38.66
CA ASP A 161 6.84 -27.17 38.84
C ASP A 161 6.46 -26.66 40.25
N SER A 162 7.31 -26.90 41.26
CA SER A 162 7.12 -26.38 42.62
C SER A 162 7.26 -24.86 42.75
N GLU A 163 7.88 -24.20 41.76
CA GLU A 163 8.03 -22.74 41.74
C GLU A 163 6.80 -22.01 41.19
N LEU A 164 5.85 -22.74 40.61
CA LEU A 164 4.61 -22.18 40.08
C LEU A 164 3.55 -22.00 41.18
N PRO A 165 2.72 -20.94 41.11
CA PRO A 165 1.67 -20.72 42.10
C PRO A 165 0.60 -21.81 42.03
N ARG A 166 0.31 -22.46 43.17
CA ARG A 166 -0.69 -23.54 43.25
C ARG A 166 -2.09 -23.09 43.67
N ARG A 167 -2.24 -21.83 44.13
CA ARG A 167 -3.55 -21.30 44.51
C ARG A 167 -4.48 -21.40 43.31
N ARG A 168 -5.74 -21.77 43.53
CA ARG A 168 -6.76 -21.92 42.45
C ARG A 168 -6.29 -22.77 41.26
N SER A 169 -5.34 -23.69 41.47
CA SER A 169 -4.74 -24.52 40.41
C SER A 169 -4.09 -23.72 39.26
N LEU A 170 -3.53 -22.54 39.57
CA LEU A 170 -2.86 -21.70 38.56
C LEU A 170 -1.67 -22.42 37.90
N ASP A 171 -0.98 -23.32 38.60
CA ASP A 171 0.12 -24.12 38.04
C ASP A 171 -0.35 -24.98 36.87
N ARG A 172 -1.53 -25.61 36.98
CA ARG A 172 -2.15 -26.35 35.87
C ARG A 172 -2.53 -25.40 34.75
N PHE A 173 -3.10 -24.24 35.09
CA PHE A 173 -3.47 -23.25 34.08
C PHE A 173 -2.24 -22.80 33.24
N ILE A 174 -1.11 -22.57 33.90
CA ILE A 174 0.17 -22.23 33.25
C ILE A 174 0.63 -23.35 32.32
N LYS A 175 0.62 -24.59 32.81
CA LYS A 175 1.09 -25.76 32.06
C LYS A 175 0.20 -26.14 30.89
N ASP A 176 -1.11 -26.06 31.08
CA ASP A 176 -2.09 -26.59 30.12
C ASP A 176 -2.51 -25.54 29.08
N TYR A 177 -2.52 -24.24 29.44
CA TYR A 177 -2.99 -23.18 28.54
C TYR A 177 -1.89 -22.19 28.13
N LEU A 178 -1.14 -21.62 29.08
CA LEU A 178 -0.19 -20.56 28.71
C LEU A 178 0.99 -21.08 27.89
N LEU A 179 1.46 -22.29 28.15
CA LEU A 179 2.49 -22.92 27.31
C LEU A 179 2.02 -23.09 25.87
N GLU A 180 0.80 -23.61 25.68
CA GLU A 180 0.22 -23.80 24.36
C GLU A 180 0.08 -22.47 23.60
N VAL A 181 -0.27 -21.40 24.30
CA VAL A 181 -0.38 -20.05 23.74
C VAL A 181 0.97 -19.50 23.25
N VAL A 182 2.05 -19.77 24.00
CA VAL A 182 3.42 -19.39 23.60
C VAL A 182 3.89 -20.22 22.41
N HIS A 183 3.64 -21.54 22.40
CA HIS A 183 3.96 -22.41 21.26
C HIS A 183 3.20 -22.02 19.99
N LEU A 184 1.92 -21.62 20.13
CA LEU A 184 1.15 -21.08 19.03
C LEU A 184 1.83 -19.82 18.46
N ALA A 185 2.25 -18.89 19.34
CA ALA A 185 2.84 -17.61 18.92
C ALA A 185 4.10 -17.81 18.07
N ASP A 186 5.03 -18.64 18.55
CA ASP A 186 6.25 -18.98 17.82
C ASP A 186 5.94 -19.77 16.54
N GLY A 187 5.05 -20.75 16.64
CA GLY A 187 4.70 -21.65 15.56
C GLY A 187 4.12 -20.96 14.32
N ILE A 188 3.32 -19.90 14.48
CA ILE A 188 2.69 -19.18 13.36
C ILE A 188 3.56 -18.03 12.82
N SER A 189 4.63 -17.68 13.52
CA SER A 189 5.56 -16.65 13.08
C SER A 189 6.55 -17.21 12.08
N ILE A 190 6.05 -17.48 10.88
CA ILE A 190 6.78 -18.15 9.80
C ILE A 190 7.21 -17.09 8.78
N PRO A 191 8.53 -16.96 8.50
CA PRO A 191 9.00 -15.97 7.55
C PRO A 191 8.48 -16.28 6.15
N PRO A 192 8.31 -15.24 5.32
CA PRO A 192 7.70 -15.41 4.02
C PRO A 192 8.73 -16.08 3.10
N GLU A 193 8.44 -17.31 2.69
CA GLU A 193 9.26 -18.03 1.72
C GLU A 193 9.12 -17.42 0.30
N GLU A 194 9.84 -17.98 -0.68
CA GLU A 194 9.73 -17.58 -2.09
C GLU A 194 8.28 -17.54 -2.60
N SER A 195 7.37 -18.31 -1.99
CA SER A 195 5.94 -18.31 -2.29
C SER A 195 5.10 -17.79 -1.14
N PHE A 196 4.51 -16.61 -1.35
CA PHE A 196 3.57 -15.99 -0.41
C PHE A 196 2.38 -16.92 -0.10
N SER A 197 1.86 -17.59 -1.13
CA SER A 197 0.78 -18.56 -0.98
C SER A 197 1.18 -19.77 -0.14
N HIS A 198 2.45 -20.20 -0.20
CA HIS A 198 2.94 -21.31 0.60
C HIS A 198 2.99 -20.94 2.08
N THR A 199 3.52 -19.75 2.38
CA THR A 199 3.55 -19.21 3.75
C THR A 199 2.14 -19.12 4.33
N PHE A 200 1.19 -18.54 3.59
CA PHE A 200 -0.21 -18.46 4.01
C PHE A 200 -0.86 -19.83 4.22
N TYR A 201 -0.57 -20.78 3.33
CA TYR A 201 -1.04 -22.16 3.48
C TYR A 201 -0.53 -22.80 4.77
N ILE A 202 0.79 -22.78 5.03
CA ILE A 202 1.38 -23.37 6.23
C ILE A 202 0.81 -22.69 7.48
N THR A 203 0.79 -21.37 7.52
CA THR A 203 0.30 -20.62 8.67
C THR A 203 -1.18 -20.92 8.94
N SER A 204 -2.01 -20.98 7.89
CA SER A 204 -3.42 -21.38 8.03
C SER A 204 -3.58 -22.81 8.54
N LYS A 205 -2.73 -23.74 8.09
CA LYS A 205 -2.74 -25.14 8.54
C LYS A 205 -2.40 -25.24 10.03
N LYS A 206 -1.40 -24.48 10.50
CA LYS A 206 -1.06 -24.42 11.93
C LYS A 206 -2.19 -23.81 12.75
N LEU A 207 -2.77 -22.70 12.29
CA LEU A 207 -3.89 -22.03 12.98
C LEU A 207 -5.14 -22.92 13.11
N ARG A 208 -5.40 -23.80 12.15
CA ARG A 208 -6.53 -24.78 12.23
C ARG A 208 -6.42 -25.78 13.37
N ASN A 209 -5.23 -25.96 13.95
CA ASN A 209 -5.06 -26.80 15.14
C ASN A 209 -5.62 -26.12 16.40
N TYR A 210 -5.74 -24.79 16.40
CA TYR A 210 -6.09 -23.98 17.57
C TYR A 210 -7.47 -23.34 17.44
N PHE A 211 -7.88 -22.99 16.23
CA PHE A 211 -9.15 -22.32 15.97
C PHE A 211 -10.08 -23.17 15.10
N PRO A 212 -11.37 -23.24 15.44
CA PRO A 212 -12.38 -23.72 14.51
C PRO A 212 -12.52 -22.71 13.35
N GLU A 213 -12.77 -23.22 12.13
CA GLU A 213 -13.15 -22.40 10.97
C GLU A 213 -12.16 -21.28 10.59
N VAL A 214 -10.89 -21.66 10.38
CA VAL A 214 -9.87 -20.74 9.84
C VAL A 214 -10.00 -20.63 8.32
N HIS A 215 -10.16 -19.39 7.87
CA HIS A 215 -10.29 -19.03 6.47
C HIS A 215 -9.15 -18.13 5.99
N THR A 216 -8.85 -18.23 4.70
CA THR A 216 -7.77 -17.47 4.04
C THR A 216 -8.28 -16.79 2.79
N PHE A 217 -7.83 -15.55 2.58
CA PHE A 217 -7.99 -14.83 1.32
C PHE A 217 -6.63 -14.29 0.93
N TYR A 218 -6.12 -14.62 -0.25
CA TYR A 218 -4.85 -14.08 -0.71
C TYR A 218 -4.74 -14.02 -2.23
N PHE A 219 -3.92 -13.12 -2.75
CA PHE A 219 -3.48 -13.07 -4.14
C PHE A 219 -2.24 -13.96 -4.31
N HIS A 220 -2.32 -14.96 -5.18
CA HIS A 220 -1.13 -15.77 -5.52
C HIS A 220 -0.12 -14.93 -6.31
N GLU A 221 -0.63 -14.15 -7.27
CA GLU A 221 0.08 -13.09 -7.98
C GLU A 221 -0.70 -11.79 -7.90
N ALA A 222 0.00 -10.65 -7.88
CA ALA A 222 -0.61 -9.32 -7.87
C ALA A 222 -0.16 -8.50 -9.08
N PRO A 223 -0.63 -8.81 -10.31
CA PRO A 223 -0.29 -8.02 -11.49
C PRO A 223 -0.83 -6.59 -11.42
N TYR A 224 -1.85 -6.34 -10.59
CA TYR A 224 -2.49 -5.04 -10.38
C TYR A 224 -2.43 -4.62 -8.91
N GLU A 225 -1.23 -4.24 -8.45
CA GLU A 225 -0.91 -4.00 -7.04
C GLU A 225 -1.93 -3.14 -6.27
N VAL A 226 -2.26 -1.97 -6.81
CA VAL A 226 -3.05 -0.95 -6.13
C VAL A 226 -4.52 -1.35 -6.12
N LEU A 227 -5.02 -1.97 -7.19
CA LEU A 227 -6.34 -2.60 -7.25
C LEU A 227 -6.46 -3.81 -6.32
N SER A 228 -5.46 -4.70 -6.29
CA SER A 228 -5.43 -5.86 -5.40
C SER A 228 -5.48 -5.43 -3.93
N ARG A 229 -4.67 -4.45 -3.52
CA ARG A 229 -4.71 -3.89 -2.15
C ARG A 229 -6.02 -3.18 -1.85
N TYR A 230 -6.58 -2.44 -2.82
CA TYR A 230 -7.89 -1.81 -2.66
C TYR A 230 -8.95 -2.88 -2.34
N LEU A 231 -9.03 -3.95 -3.14
CA LEU A 231 -9.98 -5.03 -2.92
C LEU A 231 -9.73 -5.76 -1.60
N LEU A 232 -8.47 -6.06 -1.28
CA LEU A 232 -8.08 -6.71 -0.02
C LEU A 232 -8.68 -5.98 1.19
N ILE A 233 -8.45 -4.67 1.30
CA ILE A 233 -8.95 -3.88 2.42
C ILE A 233 -10.48 -3.83 2.44
N LYS A 234 -11.10 -3.75 1.26
CA LYS A 234 -12.56 -3.79 1.15
C LYS A 234 -13.11 -5.11 1.66
N PHE A 235 -12.51 -6.25 1.33
CA PHE A 235 -12.90 -7.55 1.85
C PHE A 235 -12.69 -7.69 3.36
N ILE A 236 -11.55 -7.24 3.90
CA ILE A 236 -11.29 -7.25 5.35
C ILE A 236 -12.43 -6.54 6.10
N GLY A 237 -12.89 -5.39 5.60
CA GLY A 237 -14.00 -4.64 6.20
C GLY A 237 -15.40 -5.29 6.07
N GLN A 238 -15.52 -6.44 5.39
CA GLN A 238 -16.76 -7.20 5.22
C GLN A 238 -16.72 -8.58 5.90
N ILE A 239 -15.61 -8.94 6.54
CA ILE A 239 -15.50 -10.20 7.25
C ILE A 239 -16.37 -10.17 8.50
N ASP A 240 -17.13 -11.25 8.67
CA ASP A 240 -17.86 -11.56 9.89
C ASP A 240 -17.03 -12.55 10.71
N GLY A 241 -16.18 -12.00 11.59
CA GLY A 241 -15.18 -12.77 12.32
C GLY A 241 -14.02 -11.93 12.85
N LYS A 242 -12.99 -12.59 13.35
CA LYS A 242 -11.76 -11.96 13.86
C LYS A 242 -10.61 -12.17 12.88
N ILE A 243 -9.99 -11.08 12.45
CA ILE A 243 -8.78 -11.14 11.62
C ILE A 243 -7.59 -11.56 12.51
N LEU A 244 -6.89 -12.61 12.11
CA LEU A 244 -5.71 -13.11 12.80
C LEU A 244 -4.44 -12.48 12.23
N LEU A 245 -4.31 -12.47 10.89
CA LEU A 245 -3.11 -12.01 10.19
C LEU A 245 -3.48 -11.21 8.95
N ILE A 246 -2.72 -10.16 8.65
CA ILE A 246 -2.86 -9.32 7.46
C ILE A 246 -1.49 -9.25 6.76
N SER A 247 -1.50 -9.12 5.45
CA SER A 247 -0.31 -9.00 4.62
C SER A 247 -0.63 -8.22 3.34
N PRO A 248 0.36 -7.77 2.56
CA PRO A 248 0.11 -6.96 1.38
C PRO A 248 -0.76 -7.68 0.34
N ARG A 249 -0.82 -9.01 0.43
CA ARG A 249 -1.46 -9.87 -0.56
C ARG A 249 -2.63 -10.66 0.00
N GLY A 250 -2.88 -10.64 1.29
CA GLY A 250 -3.83 -11.58 1.90
C GLY A 250 -4.12 -11.31 3.36
N PHE A 251 -5.13 -11.98 3.89
CA PHE A 251 -5.42 -12.04 5.31
C PHE A 251 -5.96 -13.42 5.71
N ILE A 252 -5.82 -13.74 7.00
CA ILE A 252 -6.35 -14.96 7.63
C ILE A 252 -7.32 -14.52 8.72
N TRP A 253 -8.48 -15.18 8.81
CA TRP A 253 -9.48 -14.89 9.83
C TRP A 253 -10.16 -16.15 10.35
N ILE A 254 -10.81 -16.01 11.51
CA ILE A 254 -11.71 -17.00 12.09
C ILE A 254 -13.13 -16.46 12.05
N GLY A 255 -14.11 -17.33 11.82
CA GLY A 255 -15.52 -16.98 11.74
C GLY A 255 -16.13 -17.42 10.42
N LYS A 256 -17.12 -16.68 9.94
CA LYS A 256 -17.91 -17.12 8.80
C LYS A 256 -17.08 -17.12 7.51
N ARG A 257 -17.14 -18.23 6.77
CA ARG A 257 -16.59 -18.33 5.41
C ARG A 257 -17.30 -17.39 4.44
N LEU A 258 -16.53 -16.69 3.61
CA LEU A 258 -17.08 -15.99 2.44
C LEU A 258 -17.52 -17.00 1.38
N THR A 259 -18.74 -16.86 0.88
CA THR A 259 -19.23 -17.65 -0.25
C THR A 259 -19.07 -16.91 -1.57
N SER A 260 -19.00 -17.62 -2.70
CA SER A 260 -18.97 -17.00 -4.04
C SER A 260 -20.16 -16.06 -4.28
N LYS A 261 -21.34 -16.40 -3.74
CA LYS A 261 -22.56 -15.56 -3.81
C LYS A 261 -22.41 -14.26 -3.00
N GLU A 262 -21.76 -14.32 -1.84
CA GLU A 262 -21.45 -13.14 -1.04
C GLU A 262 -20.40 -12.27 -1.73
N ILE A 263 -19.33 -12.86 -2.27
CA ILE A 263 -18.31 -12.14 -3.06
C ILE A 263 -18.98 -11.37 -4.20
N GLU A 264 -19.87 -12.01 -4.96
CA GLU A 264 -20.61 -11.37 -6.05
C GLU A 264 -21.47 -10.19 -5.61
N LYS A 265 -22.11 -10.27 -4.44
CA LYS A 265 -22.85 -9.16 -3.84
C LYS A 265 -21.91 -8.03 -3.39
N LEU A 266 -20.78 -8.39 -2.78
CA LEU A 266 -19.77 -7.43 -2.33
C LEU A 266 -19.14 -6.67 -3.50
N LEU A 267 -18.95 -7.31 -4.66
CA LEU A 267 -18.47 -6.64 -5.86
C LEU A 267 -19.39 -5.51 -6.32
N ASN A 268 -20.72 -5.67 -6.22
CA ASN A 268 -21.66 -4.58 -6.51
C ASN A 268 -21.50 -3.41 -5.52
N LYS A 269 -21.32 -3.72 -4.24
CA LYS A 269 -21.07 -2.70 -3.21
C LYS A 269 -19.75 -1.97 -3.46
N PHE A 270 -18.67 -2.69 -3.73
CA PHE A 270 -17.34 -2.13 -3.97
C PHE A 270 -17.30 -1.31 -5.26
N LYS A 271 -18.06 -1.70 -6.29
CA LYS A 271 -18.27 -0.89 -7.50
C LYS A 271 -18.80 0.49 -7.14
N ASN A 272 -19.90 0.56 -6.40
CA ASN A 272 -20.51 1.84 -6.02
C ASN A 272 -19.56 2.70 -5.17
N GLU A 273 -18.79 2.07 -4.27
CA GLU A 273 -17.78 2.77 -3.47
C GLU A 273 -16.61 3.30 -4.33
N PHE A 274 -16.21 2.55 -5.35
CA PHE A 274 -15.16 2.97 -6.30
C PHE A 274 -15.65 4.11 -7.20
N GLU A 275 -16.87 4.03 -7.70
CA GLU A 275 -17.52 5.12 -8.43
C GLU A 275 -17.57 6.39 -7.58
N LYS A 276 -17.99 6.29 -6.32
CA LYS A 276 -17.98 7.43 -5.39
C LYS A 276 -16.57 8.01 -5.21
N LEU A 277 -15.55 7.16 -5.04
CA LEU A 277 -14.16 7.58 -4.92
C LEU A 277 -13.70 8.40 -6.14
N LEU A 278 -14.09 7.99 -7.35
CA LEU A 278 -13.79 8.72 -8.58
C LEU A 278 -14.51 10.07 -8.64
N LEU A 279 -15.79 10.11 -8.27
CA LEU A 279 -16.59 11.35 -8.24
C LEU A 279 -16.05 12.36 -7.23
N ASP A 280 -15.66 11.89 -6.04
CA ASP A 280 -15.07 12.72 -4.98
C ASP A 280 -13.71 13.34 -5.39
N ASN A 281 -13.08 12.84 -6.46
CA ASN A 281 -11.80 13.30 -6.98
C ASN A 281 -11.86 13.67 -8.48
N LEU A 282 -13.03 14.07 -8.96
CA LEU A 282 -13.30 14.37 -10.37
C LEU A 282 -12.38 15.47 -10.94
N ASP A 283 -12.01 16.44 -10.12
CA ASP A 283 -11.09 17.54 -10.41
C ASP A 283 -9.68 17.08 -10.83
N LYS A 284 -9.23 15.93 -10.31
CA LYS A 284 -7.92 15.35 -10.67
C LYS A 284 -7.97 14.50 -11.94
N MET A 285 -9.17 14.10 -12.35
CA MET A 285 -9.41 13.15 -13.44
C MET A 285 -9.86 13.82 -14.74
N VAL A 286 -10.28 15.08 -14.65
CA VAL A 286 -10.74 15.87 -15.79
C VAL A 286 -9.73 16.97 -16.08
N ILE A 287 -9.43 17.18 -17.37
CA ILE A 287 -8.62 18.33 -17.83
C ILE A 287 -9.50 19.18 -18.72
N LEU A 288 -9.74 20.42 -18.32
CA LEU A 288 -10.47 21.43 -19.09
C LEU A 288 -9.64 22.73 -19.12
N THR A 289 -8.74 22.83 -20.10
CA THR A 289 -7.83 23.99 -20.27
C THR A 289 -7.99 24.63 -21.65
N TRP A 290 -7.36 25.79 -21.89
CA TRP A 290 -7.42 26.52 -23.17
C TRP A 290 -6.72 25.77 -24.31
N GLU A 291 -5.78 24.90 -23.97
CA GLU A 291 -4.99 24.11 -24.91
C GLU A 291 -5.54 22.68 -25.07
N LYS A 292 -6.18 22.14 -24.03
CA LYS A 292 -6.41 20.69 -23.90
C LYS A 292 -7.67 20.38 -23.11
N THR A 293 -8.46 19.45 -23.64
CA THR A 293 -9.61 18.84 -22.97
C THR A 293 -9.50 17.32 -22.96
N GLN A 294 -9.65 16.72 -21.78
CA GLN A 294 -9.68 15.28 -21.56
C GLN A 294 -10.77 14.93 -20.54
N LEU A 295 -11.63 14.00 -20.92
CA LEU A 295 -12.86 13.65 -20.20
C LEU A 295 -12.97 12.13 -20.01
N ASP A 296 -11.83 11.46 -19.90
CA ASP A 296 -11.72 10.00 -19.83
C ASP A 296 -12.44 9.39 -18.61
N ILE A 297 -12.88 10.22 -17.66
CA ILE A 297 -13.80 9.81 -16.59
C ILE A 297 -15.09 9.15 -17.12
N PHE A 298 -15.55 9.54 -18.33
CA PHE A 298 -16.74 8.96 -18.96
C PHE A 298 -16.52 7.55 -19.53
N ARG A 299 -15.31 6.99 -19.38
CA ARG A 299 -15.09 5.53 -19.51
C ARG A 299 -15.75 4.76 -18.37
N PHE A 300 -15.91 5.38 -17.19
CA PHE A 300 -16.49 4.76 -16.00
C PHE A 300 -17.95 5.16 -15.77
N PHE A 301 -18.35 6.33 -16.25
CA PHE A 301 -19.68 6.88 -16.04
C PHE A 301 -20.41 7.15 -17.34
N GLU A 302 -21.73 7.03 -17.31
CA GLU A 302 -22.56 7.45 -18.44
C GLU A 302 -22.62 8.98 -18.52
N PRO A 303 -22.38 9.60 -19.69
CA PRO A 303 -22.45 11.05 -19.84
C PRO A 303 -23.92 11.43 -19.96
N THR A 304 -24.60 11.60 -18.83
CA THR A 304 -25.93 12.21 -18.80
C THR A 304 -25.81 13.72 -18.82
N GLU A 305 -26.86 14.41 -19.26
CA GLU A 305 -26.91 15.86 -19.26
C GLU A 305 -26.72 16.44 -17.85
N GLU A 306 -27.38 15.84 -16.86
CA GLU A 306 -27.24 16.17 -15.45
C GLU A 306 -25.80 16.01 -14.95
N PHE A 307 -25.12 14.90 -15.30
CA PHE A 307 -23.72 14.69 -14.92
C PHE A 307 -22.86 15.81 -15.49
N ILE A 308 -22.97 16.09 -16.79
CA ILE A 308 -22.15 17.11 -17.46
C ILE A 308 -22.40 18.50 -16.86
N LYS A 309 -23.67 18.87 -16.61
CA LYS A 309 -24.02 20.13 -15.93
C LYS A 309 -23.34 20.24 -14.57
N ASN A 310 -23.42 19.19 -13.75
CA ASN A 310 -22.78 19.14 -12.44
C ASN A 310 -21.24 19.18 -12.56
N LEU A 311 -20.65 18.51 -13.54
CA LEU A 311 -19.21 18.55 -13.80
C LEU A 311 -18.75 19.97 -14.15
N ILE A 312 -19.45 20.66 -15.04
CA ILE A 312 -19.11 22.03 -15.47
C ILE A 312 -19.27 23.01 -14.31
N LYS A 313 -20.39 22.94 -13.59
CA LYS A 313 -20.62 23.74 -12.39
C LYS A 313 -19.50 23.56 -11.36
N ASN A 314 -19.20 22.32 -10.99
CA ASN A 314 -18.11 21.99 -10.06
C ASN A 314 -16.75 22.48 -10.57
N PHE A 315 -16.51 22.40 -11.89
CA PHE A 315 -15.28 22.88 -12.49
C PHE A 315 -15.15 24.40 -12.34
N ILE A 316 -16.22 25.15 -12.64
CA ILE A 316 -16.26 26.62 -12.52
C ILE A 316 -16.03 27.05 -11.07
N GLU A 317 -16.74 26.45 -10.12
CA GLU A 317 -16.64 26.78 -8.69
C GLU A 317 -15.25 26.49 -8.11
N LYS A 318 -14.59 25.40 -8.52
CA LYS A 318 -13.30 24.97 -7.95
C LYS A 318 -12.07 25.50 -8.69
N ASN A 319 -12.22 25.98 -9.93
CA ASN A 319 -11.10 26.28 -10.82
C ASN A 319 -11.20 27.68 -11.45
N GLU A 320 -11.72 28.65 -10.73
CA GLU A 320 -11.80 30.06 -11.16
C GLU A 320 -10.44 30.60 -11.66
N TYR A 321 -9.33 30.28 -10.97
CA TYR A 321 -7.98 30.58 -11.43
C TYR A 321 -7.60 29.93 -12.78
N PHE A 322 -8.06 28.71 -13.08
CA PHE A 322 -7.79 28.05 -14.39
C PHE A 322 -8.69 28.55 -15.52
N LEU A 323 -9.83 29.16 -15.18
CA LEU A 323 -10.66 29.89 -16.13
C LEU A 323 -10.00 31.23 -16.48
N LEU A 324 -9.47 31.95 -15.48
CA LEU A 324 -9.04 33.34 -15.59
C LEU A 324 -7.54 33.58 -15.78
N GLU A 325 -6.64 32.65 -15.41
CA GLU A 325 -5.20 32.94 -15.37
C GLU A 325 -4.28 31.90 -16.04
N TYR A 326 -4.62 30.61 -15.98
CA TYR A 326 -3.69 29.56 -16.40
C TYR A 326 -3.51 29.47 -17.93
N LYS A 327 -2.29 29.78 -18.39
CA LYS A 327 -1.83 29.76 -19.79
C LYS A 327 -2.54 30.73 -20.74
N LEU A 328 -2.97 31.87 -20.22
CA LEU A 328 -3.29 33.03 -21.07
C LEU A 328 -2.05 33.55 -21.82
N PRO A 329 -2.22 34.37 -22.87
CA PRO A 329 -1.11 35.00 -23.58
C PRO A 329 -0.12 35.68 -22.62
N ARG A 330 1.17 35.63 -22.94
CA ARG A 330 2.24 36.29 -22.15
C ARG A 330 2.13 37.82 -22.16
N ASP A 331 1.42 38.36 -23.14
CA ASP A 331 1.10 39.79 -23.23
C ASP A 331 0.10 40.16 -22.12
N GLU A 332 0.57 40.92 -21.13
CA GLU A 332 -0.24 41.30 -19.96
C GLU A 332 -1.45 42.15 -20.33
N THR A 333 -1.38 42.99 -21.37
CA THR A 333 -2.54 43.78 -21.82
C THR A 333 -3.62 42.89 -22.43
N LYS A 334 -3.23 41.91 -23.26
CA LYS A 334 -4.17 40.93 -23.82
C LYS A 334 -4.77 40.02 -22.76
N LYS A 335 -3.93 39.54 -21.84
CA LYS A 335 -4.36 38.72 -20.70
C LYS A 335 -5.41 39.46 -19.87
N GLU A 336 -5.19 40.73 -19.56
CA GLU A 336 -6.13 41.54 -18.78
C GLU A 336 -7.44 41.83 -19.53
N ASN A 337 -7.37 42.00 -20.86
CA ASN A 337 -8.58 42.14 -21.68
C ASN A 337 -9.39 40.83 -21.72
N ILE A 338 -8.73 39.68 -21.87
CA ILE A 338 -9.40 38.37 -21.83
C ILE A 338 -10.06 38.14 -20.47
N LYS A 339 -9.37 38.47 -19.36
CA LYS A 339 -9.95 38.38 -18.02
C LYS A 339 -11.22 39.22 -17.88
N ARG A 340 -11.18 40.50 -18.30
CA ARG A 340 -12.35 41.39 -18.27
C ARG A 340 -13.53 40.84 -19.07
N GLU A 341 -13.29 40.27 -20.24
CA GLU A 341 -14.35 39.66 -21.04
C GLU A 341 -14.94 38.40 -20.39
N ILE A 342 -14.13 37.59 -19.71
CA ILE A 342 -14.63 36.41 -18.98
C ILE A 342 -15.48 36.84 -17.77
N GLU A 343 -15.09 37.89 -17.04
CA GLU A 343 -15.90 38.42 -15.94
C GLU A 343 -17.26 38.94 -16.43
N LYS A 344 -17.31 39.67 -17.56
CA LYS A 344 -18.58 40.07 -18.18
C LYS A 344 -19.46 38.86 -18.52
N LEU A 345 -18.89 37.83 -19.14
CA LEU A 345 -19.63 36.61 -19.46
C LEU A 345 -20.16 35.88 -18.22
N LYS A 346 -19.45 36.00 -17.09
CA LYS A 346 -19.89 35.46 -15.79
C LYS A 346 -21.07 36.26 -15.23
N GLU A 347 -21.01 37.58 -15.29
CA GLU A 347 -22.14 38.48 -14.93
C GLU A 347 -23.38 38.22 -15.81
N GLU A 348 -23.19 37.93 -17.10
CA GLU A 348 -24.25 37.57 -18.04
C GLU A 348 -24.77 36.13 -17.89
N GLY A 349 -24.20 35.32 -16.99
CA GLY A 349 -24.62 33.91 -16.79
C GLY A 349 -24.21 32.95 -17.93
N LYS A 350 -23.29 33.36 -18.80
CA LYS A 350 -22.83 32.62 -19.99
C LYS A 350 -21.55 31.81 -19.75
N ILE A 351 -21.05 31.74 -18.53
CA ILE A 351 -19.79 31.05 -18.21
C ILE A 351 -19.81 29.55 -18.56
N ASP A 352 -20.95 28.87 -18.40
CA ASP A 352 -21.11 27.46 -18.78
C ASP A 352 -20.92 27.26 -20.30
N ILE A 353 -21.46 28.20 -21.08
CA ILE A 353 -21.36 28.19 -22.55
C ILE A 353 -19.89 28.33 -22.95
N LEU A 354 -19.15 29.26 -22.32
CA LEU A 354 -17.70 29.40 -22.52
C LEU A 354 -16.97 28.07 -22.29
N VAL A 355 -17.27 27.38 -21.18
CA VAL A 355 -16.63 26.10 -20.83
C VAL A 355 -16.98 24.99 -21.83
N LEU A 356 -18.24 24.90 -22.27
CA LEU A 356 -18.67 23.93 -23.29
C LEU A 356 -17.99 24.16 -24.63
N LEU A 357 -17.97 25.40 -25.12
CA LEU A 357 -17.32 25.75 -26.39
C LEU A 357 -15.81 25.48 -26.34
N ARG A 358 -15.17 25.79 -25.20
CA ARG A 358 -13.77 25.44 -24.94
C ARG A 358 -13.55 23.94 -24.98
N ALA A 359 -14.40 23.16 -24.33
CA ALA A 359 -14.32 21.71 -24.30
C ALA A 359 -14.43 21.10 -25.71
N VAL A 360 -15.43 21.50 -26.50
CA VAL A 360 -15.58 21.08 -27.90
C VAL A 360 -14.40 21.52 -28.76
N SER A 361 -13.83 22.71 -28.48
CA SER A 361 -12.68 23.19 -29.24
C SER A 361 -11.46 22.27 -29.08
N ASN A 362 -11.25 21.79 -27.85
CA ASN A 362 -9.99 21.23 -27.38
C ASN A 362 -9.97 19.72 -27.23
N ILE A 363 -11.12 19.07 -27.18
CA ILE A 363 -11.19 17.62 -27.10
C ILE A 363 -10.49 17.02 -28.33
N LYS A 364 -9.73 15.95 -28.14
CA LYS A 364 -9.13 15.20 -29.25
C LYS A 364 -9.82 13.83 -29.31
N PRO A 365 -10.83 13.68 -30.19
CA PRO A 365 -11.54 12.43 -30.37
C PRO A 365 -10.61 11.37 -30.94
N ASP A 366 -10.62 10.19 -30.33
CA ASP A 366 -9.89 9.03 -30.84
C ASP A 366 -10.67 8.41 -32.03
N ASP A 367 -12.00 8.39 -31.94
CA ASP A 367 -12.90 7.81 -32.95
C ASP A 367 -13.21 8.76 -34.14
N LYS A 368 -13.41 8.18 -35.33
CA LYS A 368 -13.71 8.92 -36.57
C LYS A 368 -15.09 9.59 -36.54
N ILE A 369 -16.11 8.93 -36.00
CA ILE A 369 -17.48 9.46 -35.90
C ILE A 369 -17.49 10.64 -34.94
N SER A 370 -16.87 10.49 -33.78
CA SER A 370 -16.72 11.55 -32.78
C SER A 370 -15.97 12.76 -33.33
N ARG A 371 -14.95 12.54 -34.18
CA ARG A 371 -14.24 13.62 -34.91
C ARG A 371 -15.15 14.35 -35.90
N LYS A 372 -16.02 13.63 -36.61
CA LYS A 372 -17.02 14.22 -37.52
C LYS A 372 -18.05 15.06 -36.75
N ILE A 373 -18.58 14.53 -35.64
CA ILE A 373 -19.52 15.25 -34.76
C ILE A 373 -18.86 16.53 -34.24
N LYS A 374 -17.66 16.43 -33.66
CA LYS A 374 -16.89 17.59 -33.19
C LYS A 374 -16.72 18.64 -34.28
N ASN A 375 -16.35 18.25 -35.50
CA ASN A 375 -16.13 19.20 -36.60
C ASN A 375 -17.44 19.89 -37.03
N ASN A 376 -18.56 19.19 -37.00
CA ASN A 376 -19.87 19.79 -37.25
C ASN A 376 -20.27 20.77 -36.15
N LEU A 377 -20.10 20.41 -34.86
CA LEU A 377 -20.34 21.31 -33.74
C LEU A 377 -19.43 22.55 -33.81
N LYS A 378 -18.15 22.36 -34.14
CA LYS A 378 -17.20 23.47 -34.34
C LYS A 378 -17.63 24.41 -35.46
N LYS A 379 -18.13 23.87 -36.58
CA LYS A 379 -18.70 24.71 -37.62
C LYS A 379 -19.89 25.46 -37.03
N ASN A 380 -20.94 24.75 -36.64
CA ASN A 380 -22.18 25.35 -36.17
C ASN A 380 -22.01 26.39 -35.05
N TRP A 381 -21.06 26.20 -34.13
CA TRP A 381 -20.91 27.04 -32.95
C TRP A 381 -19.75 28.05 -33.01
N LEU A 382 -18.81 27.90 -33.95
CA LEU A 382 -17.62 28.77 -34.07
C LEU A 382 -17.44 29.35 -35.50
N LEU A 383 -18.46 29.26 -36.36
CA LEU A 383 -18.45 29.59 -37.80
C LEU A 383 -18.01 31.05 -38.08
N ASP A 384 -18.50 32.04 -37.33
CA ASP A 384 -18.32 33.45 -37.70
C ASP A 384 -17.21 34.16 -36.91
N ALA A 385 -16.10 33.47 -36.63
CA ALA A 385 -14.90 34.06 -36.03
C ALA A 385 -13.64 33.57 -36.76
N GLU A 386 -13.74 33.38 -38.08
CA GLU A 386 -12.64 32.92 -38.93
C GLU A 386 -11.55 33.97 -39.14
N GLU A 387 -11.86 35.26 -38.97
CA GLU A 387 -10.87 36.35 -39.08
C GLU A 387 -9.97 36.49 -37.83
N VAL A 388 -10.39 35.94 -36.69
CA VAL A 388 -9.64 36.04 -35.43
C VAL A 388 -8.67 34.87 -35.31
N LYS A 389 -7.37 35.14 -35.53
CA LYS A 389 -6.29 34.14 -35.43
C LYS A 389 -6.14 33.53 -34.04
N GLU A 390 -6.49 34.29 -33.00
CA GLU A 390 -6.35 33.86 -31.61
C GLU A 390 -7.58 33.06 -31.15
N LYS A 391 -7.33 31.81 -30.75
CA LYS A 391 -8.36 30.82 -30.46
C LYS A 391 -9.21 31.18 -29.22
N GLU A 392 -8.59 31.79 -28.22
CA GLU A 392 -9.22 32.23 -26.98
C GLU A 392 -10.28 33.30 -27.29
N LEU A 393 -9.91 34.31 -28.08
CA LEU A 393 -10.81 35.38 -28.51
C LEU A 393 -11.93 34.87 -29.42
N LYS A 394 -11.63 33.90 -30.30
CA LYS A 394 -12.65 33.23 -31.12
C LYS A 394 -13.73 32.56 -30.27
N ILE A 395 -13.33 31.88 -29.19
CA ILE A 395 -14.26 31.19 -28.29
C ILE A 395 -15.06 32.23 -27.48
N ILE A 396 -14.42 33.26 -26.92
CA ILE A 396 -15.10 34.33 -26.17
C ILE A 396 -16.12 35.07 -27.04
N GLY A 397 -15.73 35.45 -28.26
CA GLY A 397 -16.64 36.10 -29.21
C GLY A 397 -17.77 35.20 -29.70
N ALA A 398 -17.56 33.88 -29.74
CA ALA A 398 -18.66 32.94 -29.96
C ALA A 398 -19.60 32.90 -28.75
N THR A 399 -19.08 32.83 -27.52
CA THR A 399 -19.90 32.81 -26.29
C THR A 399 -20.82 34.01 -26.18
N HIS A 400 -20.33 35.22 -26.49
CA HIS A 400 -21.16 36.44 -26.46
C HIS A 400 -22.42 36.36 -27.34
N ARG A 401 -22.33 35.63 -28.46
CA ARG A 401 -23.41 35.50 -29.46
C ARG A 401 -24.46 34.45 -29.10
N PHE A 402 -24.16 33.52 -28.21
CA PHE A 402 -25.13 32.54 -27.75
C PHE A 402 -26.14 33.17 -26.80
N SER A 403 -27.41 32.85 -27.00
CA SER A 403 -28.46 33.18 -26.06
C SER A 403 -28.46 32.20 -24.88
N ILE A 404 -29.05 32.60 -23.75
CA ILE A 404 -29.15 31.73 -22.56
C ILE A 404 -30.08 30.54 -22.86
N GLU A 405 -31.08 30.73 -23.72
CA GLU A 405 -32.03 29.69 -24.12
C GLU A 405 -31.37 28.59 -24.97
N GLU A 406 -30.29 28.91 -25.69
CA GLU A 406 -29.53 27.93 -26.50
C GLU A 406 -28.62 27.03 -25.66
N LYS A 407 -28.40 27.37 -24.39
CA LYS A 407 -27.57 26.62 -23.44
C LYS A 407 -27.96 25.15 -23.34
N GLU A 408 -29.25 24.85 -23.25
CA GLU A 408 -29.76 23.48 -23.12
C GLU A 408 -29.46 22.64 -24.38
N LYS A 409 -29.61 23.25 -25.56
CA LYS A 409 -29.26 22.61 -26.83
C LYS A 409 -27.76 22.30 -26.88
N LEU A 410 -26.90 23.23 -26.46
CA LEU A 410 -25.45 23.01 -26.39
C LEU A 410 -25.09 21.83 -25.49
N TYR A 411 -25.71 21.72 -24.31
CA TYR A 411 -25.50 20.58 -23.41
C TYR A 411 -25.89 19.26 -24.09
N SER A 412 -27.07 19.19 -24.71
CA SER A 412 -27.55 17.97 -25.36
C SER A 412 -26.65 17.49 -26.51
N GLU A 413 -26.17 18.43 -27.34
CA GLU A 413 -25.26 18.17 -28.45
C GLU A 413 -23.86 17.76 -27.95
N PHE A 414 -23.39 18.38 -26.86
CA PHE A 414 -22.14 18.00 -26.21
C PHE A 414 -22.22 16.60 -25.59
N VAL A 415 -23.32 16.27 -24.89
CA VAL A 415 -23.60 14.92 -24.37
C VAL A 415 -23.52 13.89 -25.49
N LYS A 416 -24.15 14.15 -26.63
CA LYS A 416 -24.13 13.24 -27.79
C LYS A 416 -22.70 12.99 -28.29
N MET A 417 -21.89 14.04 -28.37
CA MET A 417 -20.48 13.92 -28.76
C MET A 417 -19.68 13.08 -27.75
N VAL A 418 -19.84 13.34 -26.45
CA VAL A 418 -19.12 12.60 -25.39
C VAL A 418 -19.57 11.13 -25.35
N LYS A 419 -20.86 10.85 -25.50
CA LYS A 419 -21.39 9.48 -25.58
C LYS A 419 -20.76 8.69 -26.72
N GLU A 420 -20.69 9.27 -27.91
CA GLU A 420 -20.09 8.60 -29.07
C GLU A 420 -18.58 8.37 -28.87
N GLU A 421 -17.86 9.33 -28.28
CA GLU A 421 -16.42 9.22 -28.03
C GLU A 421 -16.06 8.02 -27.14
N TYR A 422 -16.84 7.78 -26.09
CA TYR A 422 -16.51 6.74 -25.09
C TYR A 422 -17.32 5.45 -25.24
N LYS A 423 -18.18 5.34 -26.25
CA LYS A 423 -19.08 4.20 -26.48
C LYS A 423 -18.35 2.85 -26.49
N ASN A 424 -17.20 2.78 -27.17
CA ASN A 424 -16.42 1.56 -27.36
C ASN A 424 -15.28 1.39 -26.35
N SER A 425 -15.23 2.25 -25.32
CA SER A 425 -14.18 2.23 -24.28
C SER A 425 -14.78 2.30 -22.87
N LYS A 426 -16.01 1.81 -22.71
CA LYS A 426 -16.69 1.74 -21.41
C LYS A 426 -16.06 0.64 -20.57
N ILE A 427 -15.81 0.94 -19.30
CA ILE A 427 -15.21 0.03 -18.33
C ILE A 427 -16.30 -0.46 -17.40
N ASP A 428 -16.54 -1.77 -17.39
CA ASP A 428 -17.34 -2.40 -16.36
C ASP A 428 -16.47 -2.63 -15.11
N ILE A 429 -16.62 -1.75 -14.12
CA ILE A 429 -15.89 -1.82 -12.85
C ILE A 429 -16.09 -3.17 -12.15
N LYS A 430 -17.28 -3.78 -12.28
CA LYS A 430 -17.54 -5.08 -11.67
C LYS A 430 -16.72 -6.18 -12.34
N GLU A 431 -16.72 -6.20 -13.67
CA GLU A 431 -15.93 -7.18 -14.43
C GLU A 431 -14.43 -6.95 -14.23
N LEU A 432 -14.00 -5.69 -14.17
CA LEU A 432 -12.63 -5.33 -13.81
C LEU A 432 -12.22 -5.92 -12.46
N PHE A 433 -13.07 -5.83 -11.44
CA PHE A 433 -12.79 -6.48 -10.16
C PHE A 433 -12.76 -8.00 -10.25
N ARG A 434 -13.59 -8.64 -11.09
CA ARG A 434 -13.46 -10.08 -11.35
C ARG A 434 -12.12 -10.43 -11.99
N THR A 435 -11.67 -9.65 -12.97
CA THR A 435 -10.35 -9.84 -13.60
C THR A 435 -9.23 -9.75 -12.58
N VAL A 436 -9.29 -8.81 -11.64
CA VAL A 436 -8.29 -8.72 -10.57
C VAL A 436 -8.41 -9.90 -9.61
N LEU A 437 -9.62 -10.30 -9.21
CA LEU A 437 -9.87 -11.43 -8.31
C LEU A 437 -9.64 -12.81 -8.92
N ALA A 438 -9.46 -12.92 -10.24
CA ALA A 438 -9.04 -14.17 -10.87
C ALA A 438 -7.64 -14.63 -10.39
N TYR A 439 -6.83 -13.70 -9.87
CA TYR A 439 -5.53 -14.01 -9.25
C TYR A 439 -5.64 -14.27 -7.73
N ALA A 440 -6.84 -14.16 -7.17
CA ALA A 440 -7.10 -14.35 -5.75
C ALA A 440 -7.65 -15.75 -5.44
N TYR A 441 -7.31 -16.20 -4.25
CA TYR A 441 -7.63 -17.50 -3.70
C TYR A 441 -8.39 -17.31 -2.39
N LEU A 442 -9.44 -18.11 -2.23
CA LEU A 442 -10.20 -18.25 -1.00
C LEU A 442 -10.06 -19.70 -0.52
N ASP A 443 -9.50 -19.90 0.67
CA ASP A 443 -9.23 -21.22 1.24
C ASP A 443 -8.43 -22.13 0.30
N ASN A 444 -7.41 -21.55 -0.32
CA ASN A 444 -6.53 -22.19 -1.31
C ASN A 444 -7.25 -22.65 -2.60
N LYS A 445 -8.43 -22.10 -2.89
CA LYS A 445 -9.13 -22.31 -4.16
C LYS A 445 -9.27 -20.99 -4.92
N PRO A 446 -9.04 -20.96 -6.25
CA PRO A 446 -9.23 -19.75 -7.03
C PRO A 446 -10.67 -19.27 -6.93
N ILE A 447 -10.87 -17.96 -6.80
CA ILE A 447 -12.21 -17.37 -6.69
C ILE A 447 -12.90 -17.32 -8.05
N PHE A 448 -12.15 -16.92 -9.08
CA PHE A 448 -12.58 -16.89 -10.47
C PHE A 448 -11.51 -17.51 -11.36
N GLU A 449 -11.91 -17.96 -12.54
CA GLU A 449 -10.96 -18.42 -13.55
C GLU A 449 -10.22 -17.25 -14.20
N ILE A 450 -8.93 -17.44 -14.48
CA ILE A 450 -8.13 -16.47 -15.22
C ILE A 450 -8.58 -16.50 -16.68
N LYS A 451 -9.19 -15.40 -17.13
CA LYS A 451 -9.47 -15.16 -18.54
C LYS A 451 -8.19 -14.69 -19.20
N VAL A 452 -7.57 -15.55 -20.01
CA VAL A 452 -6.42 -15.16 -20.84
C VAL A 452 -6.94 -14.22 -21.93
N HIS A 453 -6.44 -12.99 -21.94
CA HIS A 453 -6.72 -12.06 -23.02
C HIS A 453 -5.84 -12.40 -24.23
N ASP A 454 -6.37 -12.18 -25.42
CA ASP A 454 -5.57 -12.25 -26.64
C ASP A 454 -4.41 -11.25 -26.58
N ILE A 455 -3.27 -11.66 -27.13
CA ILE A 455 -2.09 -10.79 -27.22
C ILE A 455 -2.35 -9.79 -28.35
N GLY A 456 -2.28 -8.50 -28.02
CA GLY A 456 -2.52 -7.45 -29.00
C GLY A 456 -1.47 -7.42 -30.10
N ASP A 457 -1.88 -7.04 -31.31
CA ASP A 457 -0.94 -6.73 -32.39
C ASP A 457 -0.15 -5.43 -32.10
N LYS A 458 0.87 -5.12 -32.91
CA LYS A 458 1.71 -3.90 -32.72
C LYS A 458 0.91 -2.59 -32.62
N GLN A 459 -0.27 -2.52 -33.22
CA GLN A 459 -1.13 -1.33 -33.20
C GLN A 459 -2.12 -1.36 -32.04
N ASN A 460 -2.55 -2.54 -31.58
CA ASN A 460 -3.63 -2.76 -30.61
C ASN A 460 -3.15 -3.50 -29.35
N ILE A 461 -1.94 -3.21 -28.87
CA ILE A 461 -1.36 -3.84 -27.68
C ILE A 461 -1.33 -2.90 -26.47
N CYS A 462 -1.71 -3.42 -25.31
CA CYS A 462 -1.55 -2.75 -24.03
C CYS A 462 -0.06 -2.57 -23.74
N SER A 463 0.34 -1.33 -23.50
CA SER A 463 1.75 -0.96 -23.25
C SER A 463 2.28 -1.47 -21.91
N ILE A 464 1.42 -2.05 -21.07
CA ILE A 464 1.76 -2.51 -19.71
C ILE A 464 1.75 -4.04 -19.66
N CYS A 465 0.63 -4.67 -20.00
CA CYS A 465 0.46 -6.11 -19.87
C CYS A 465 0.45 -6.90 -21.19
N GLY A 466 0.50 -6.24 -22.35
CA GLY A 466 0.47 -6.92 -23.65
C GLY A 466 -0.90 -7.42 -24.13
N ALA A 467 -1.96 -7.26 -23.33
CA ALA A 467 -3.33 -7.60 -23.74
C ALA A 467 -3.80 -6.75 -24.93
N GLU A 468 -4.65 -7.32 -25.79
CA GLU A 468 -5.27 -6.57 -26.88
C GLU A 468 -6.13 -5.42 -26.34
N THR A 469 -6.01 -4.24 -26.95
CA THR A 469 -6.81 -3.07 -26.60
C THR A 469 -6.79 -2.00 -27.70
N SER A 470 -7.87 -1.24 -27.78
CA SER A 470 -7.99 -0.03 -28.61
C SER A 470 -7.94 1.27 -27.80
N ILE A 471 -7.90 1.17 -26.46
CA ILE A 471 -8.08 2.31 -25.55
C ILE A 471 -6.80 3.13 -25.47
N VAL A 472 -6.88 4.40 -25.87
CA VAL A 472 -5.76 5.34 -25.81
C VAL A 472 -5.57 5.88 -24.39
N ALA A 473 -4.34 5.84 -23.86
CA ALA A 473 -4.01 6.38 -22.54
C ALA A 473 -3.79 7.90 -22.61
N LYS A 474 -4.64 8.67 -21.91
CA LYS A 474 -4.63 10.14 -21.88
C LYS A 474 -4.15 10.66 -20.52
N GLU A 475 -3.42 11.79 -20.48
CA GLU A 475 -2.89 12.42 -19.24
C GLU A 475 -3.94 12.69 -18.15
N GLY A 476 -5.20 12.91 -18.53
CA GLY A 476 -6.34 13.08 -17.63
C GLY A 476 -6.54 11.88 -16.70
N VAL A 477 -6.14 10.70 -17.12
CA VAL A 477 -6.29 9.44 -16.37
C VAL A 477 -4.98 8.66 -16.21
N ALA A 478 -3.93 8.97 -16.97
CA ALA A 478 -2.64 8.30 -16.92
C ALA A 478 -1.72 8.80 -15.79
N PHE A 479 -0.85 7.91 -15.31
CA PHE A 479 0.17 8.12 -14.26
C PHE A 479 1.47 7.41 -14.66
N GLY A 480 2.63 8.06 -14.49
CA GLY A 480 3.93 7.40 -14.64
C GLY A 480 4.42 7.18 -16.09
N PHE A 481 3.68 7.66 -17.10
CA PHE A 481 4.13 7.63 -18.48
C PHE A 481 3.61 8.83 -19.27
N ALA A 482 4.50 9.59 -19.91
CA ALA A 482 4.11 10.58 -20.89
C ALA A 482 3.40 9.89 -22.07
N PRO A 483 2.27 10.41 -22.58
CA PRO A 483 1.61 9.87 -23.77
C PRO A 483 2.48 9.85 -25.03
N ARG A 484 3.65 10.51 -25.02
CA ARG A 484 4.64 10.47 -26.11
C ARG A 484 5.59 9.29 -25.88
N GLY A 485 5.83 8.52 -26.94
CA GLY A 485 6.38 7.16 -26.93
C GLY A 485 7.71 6.95 -26.19
N PHE A 486 8.10 5.69 -26.06
CA PHE A 486 9.49 5.34 -25.77
C PHE A 486 10.38 6.20 -26.66
N THR A 487 11.31 6.95 -26.06
CA THR A 487 12.46 7.41 -26.82
C THR A 487 13.10 6.16 -27.42
N ASN A 488 13.62 6.26 -28.65
CA ASN A 488 14.13 5.15 -29.48
C ASN A 488 15.24 4.26 -28.85
N ARG A 489 15.42 4.25 -27.52
CA ARG A 489 16.47 3.53 -26.79
C ARG A 489 16.01 2.22 -26.15
N THR A 490 14.72 1.85 -26.20
CA THR A 490 14.26 0.52 -25.74
C THR A 490 13.88 -0.35 -26.93
N VAL A 491 14.49 -1.54 -26.98
CA VAL A 491 14.51 -2.50 -28.08
C VAL A 491 13.11 -3.10 -28.30
N VAL A 492 12.20 -2.39 -28.98
CA VAL A 492 11.31 -2.88 -30.06
C VAL A 492 10.75 -1.64 -30.75
N SER A 493 10.98 -1.49 -32.05
CA SER A 493 10.43 -0.39 -32.86
C SER A 493 8.90 -0.54 -33.04
N ILE A 494 8.12 -0.26 -32.00
CA ILE A 494 6.67 -0.11 -32.15
C ILE A 494 6.46 1.29 -32.74
N LYS A 495 6.08 1.38 -34.02
CA LYS A 495 5.67 2.64 -34.68
C LYS A 495 4.31 3.11 -34.13
N ASN A 496 4.16 3.23 -32.82
CA ASN A 496 2.94 3.74 -32.19
C ASN A 496 3.12 5.21 -31.84
N THR A 497 2.38 6.07 -32.53
CA THR A 497 2.23 7.49 -32.17
C THR A 497 1.37 7.69 -30.93
N GLU A 498 0.60 6.67 -30.53
CA GLU A 498 -0.33 6.67 -29.39
C GLU A 498 -0.08 5.46 -28.49
N ARG A 499 -0.13 5.65 -27.16
CA ARG A 499 0.00 4.55 -26.20
C ARG A 499 -1.39 3.99 -25.87
N LYS A 500 -1.55 2.67 -26.02
CA LYS A 500 -2.78 1.96 -25.65
C LYS A 500 -2.64 1.23 -24.32
N THR A 501 -3.73 1.13 -23.57
CA THR A 501 -3.79 0.47 -22.26
C THR A 501 -5.11 -0.28 -22.11
N CYS A 502 -5.07 -1.52 -21.63
CA CYS A 502 -6.31 -2.24 -21.33
C CYS A 502 -7.05 -1.60 -20.15
N GLU A 503 -8.32 -1.98 -19.98
CA GLU A 503 -9.23 -1.43 -18.95
C GLU A 503 -8.67 -1.60 -17.53
N THR A 504 -8.19 -2.80 -17.20
CA THR A 504 -7.64 -3.11 -15.87
C THR A 504 -6.39 -2.30 -15.56
N CYS A 505 -5.45 -2.22 -16.52
CA CYS A 505 -4.27 -1.37 -16.40
C CYS A 505 -4.62 0.12 -16.28
N LEU A 506 -5.66 0.58 -16.97
CA LEU A 506 -6.10 1.97 -16.89
C LEU A 506 -6.65 2.31 -15.49
N ALA A 507 -7.48 1.44 -14.91
CA ALA A 507 -8.00 1.66 -13.57
C ALA A 507 -6.90 1.63 -12.49
N GLU A 508 -5.93 0.74 -12.63
CA GLU A 508 -4.73 0.68 -11.78
C GLU A 508 -3.98 2.01 -11.81
N VAL A 509 -3.69 2.50 -13.01
CA VAL A 509 -2.98 3.76 -13.25
C VAL A 509 -3.78 4.97 -12.74
N MET A 510 -5.11 4.94 -12.87
CA MET A 510 -5.98 5.97 -12.33
C MET A 510 -5.97 6.03 -10.81
N LEU A 511 -6.08 4.88 -10.13
CA LEU A 511 -5.91 4.84 -8.68
C LEU A 511 -4.56 5.43 -8.32
N ARG A 512 -3.46 5.00 -8.96
CA ARG A 512 -2.12 5.57 -8.74
C ARG A 512 -2.08 7.09 -8.91
N LYS A 513 -2.83 7.65 -9.86
CA LYS A 513 -2.97 9.11 -10.01
C LYS A 513 -3.66 9.77 -8.82
N LEU A 514 -4.76 9.20 -8.31
CA LEU A 514 -5.46 9.73 -7.12
C LEU A 514 -4.57 9.73 -5.87
N ILE A 515 -3.71 8.74 -5.84
CA ILE A 515 -2.80 8.42 -4.76
C ILE A 515 -1.62 9.39 -4.78
N PHE A 516 -0.86 9.44 -5.88
CA PHE A 516 0.40 10.18 -5.94
C PHE A 516 0.25 11.60 -6.48
N SER A 517 -0.90 11.97 -7.05
CA SER A 517 -1.27 13.28 -7.58
C SER A 517 -0.42 13.85 -8.75
N ARG A 518 0.75 13.28 -9.06
CA ARG A 518 1.65 13.71 -10.15
C ARG A 518 1.43 12.91 -11.43
N SER A 519 1.58 13.52 -12.61
CA SER A 519 1.24 12.88 -13.90
C SER A 519 2.37 12.78 -14.95
N LYS A 520 3.60 13.24 -14.67
CA LYS A 520 4.66 13.36 -15.70
C LYS A 520 5.99 12.77 -15.26
N ASP A 521 6.62 12.01 -16.17
CA ASP A 521 7.99 11.45 -16.12
C ASP A 521 8.46 11.05 -14.72
N LEU A 522 7.82 10.00 -14.21
CA LEU A 522 8.11 9.41 -12.91
C LEU A 522 8.51 7.96 -13.11
N TYR A 523 9.72 7.64 -12.67
CA TYR A 523 9.92 6.33 -12.05
C TYR A 523 9.10 6.35 -10.77
N ALA A 524 8.13 5.45 -10.62
CA ALA A 524 7.54 5.21 -9.31
C ALA A 524 8.25 3.99 -8.75
N VAL A 525 8.96 4.19 -7.64
CA VAL A 525 9.49 3.10 -6.85
C VAL A 525 8.52 2.86 -5.71
N TYR A 526 7.84 1.71 -5.70
CA TYR A 526 7.09 1.31 -4.51
C TYR A 526 8.08 0.85 -3.48
N ILE A 527 7.90 1.34 -2.26
CA ILE A 527 8.49 0.82 -1.04
C ILE A 527 7.38 0.03 -0.38
N ASP A 528 7.44 -1.30 -0.39
CA ASP A 528 6.62 -2.11 0.49
C ASP A 528 7.46 -2.37 1.74
N ALA A 529 6.92 -2.05 2.92
CA ALA A 529 7.71 -1.99 4.16
C ALA A 529 7.47 -3.18 5.10
N CYS A 530 6.58 -4.11 4.75
CA CYS A 530 6.22 -5.24 5.61
C CYS A 530 5.77 -6.44 4.78
N ASP A 531 6.19 -7.66 5.13
CA ASP A 531 5.71 -8.87 4.46
C ASP A 531 4.37 -9.39 4.99
N TYR A 532 4.16 -9.32 6.30
CA TYR A 532 2.89 -9.60 6.97
C TYR A 532 2.94 -9.02 8.39
N THR A 533 1.77 -8.66 8.92
CA THR A 533 1.59 -8.06 10.24
C THR A 533 0.28 -8.52 10.86
N THR A 534 0.25 -8.74 12.17
CA THR A 534 -1.02 -8.84 12.90
C THR A 534 -1.74 -7.48 12.92
N PRO A 535 -3.08 -7.46 13.00
CA PRO A 535 -3.82 -6.21 13.24
C PRO A 535 -3.43 -5.59 14.60
N ILE A 536 -2.65 -4.51 14.63
CA ILE A 536 -2.13 -3.98 15.90
C ILE A 536 -3.13 -3.02 16.55
N LEU A 537 -3.46 -3.26 17.83
CA LEU A 537 -4.31 -2.41 18.65
C LEU A 537 -3.52 -1.21 19.21
N ASN A 538 -3.94 0.01 18.86
CA ASN A 538 -3.49 1.27 19.50
C ASN A 538 -1.97 1.37 19.73
N ALA A 539 -1.20 1.12 18.67
CA ALA A 539 0.25 1.25 18.67
C ALA A 539 0.70 2.71 18.45
N GLU A 540 0.12 3.69 19.14
CA GLU A 540 0.48 5.11 18.99
C GLU A 540 1.98 5.35 19.17
N GLY A 541 2.65 4.63 20.08
CA GLY A 541 4.09 4.74 20.30
C GLY A 541 4.93 4.22 19.13
N VAL A 542 4.63 3.03 18.61
CA VAL A 542 5.33 2.48 17.43
C VAL A 542 5.00 3.26 16.18
N ALA A 543 3.73 3.60 15.98
CA ALA A 543 3.29 4.44 14.88
C ALA A 543 3.97 5.81 14.92
N LYS A 544 4.14 6.43 16.10
CA LYS A 544 4.88 7.67 16.27
C LYS A 544 6.37 7.50 15.95
N LYS A 545 7.01 6.40 16.36
CA LYS A 545 8.42 6.14 16.03
C LYS A 545 8.63 5.87 14.54
N ILE A 546 7.77 5.04 13.94
CA ILE A 546 7.75 4.83 12.48
C ILE A 546 7.48 6.17 11.80
N GLU A 547 6.56 6.98 12.29
CA GLU A 547 6.32 8.33 11.78
C GLU A 547 7.58 9.19 11.93
N GLU A 548 8.24 9.23 13.08
CA GLU A 548 9.50 9.96 13.30
C GLU A 548 10.59 9.53 12.33
N GLN A 549 10.75 8.23 12.06
CA GLN A 549 11.70 7.72 11.06
C GLN A 549 11.25 8.05 9.62
N ILE A 550 9.94 7.97 9.33
CA ILE A 550 9.35 8.50 8.10
C ILE A 550 9.49 10.04 8.03
N ASN A 551 9.69 10.72 9.15
CA ASN A 551 9.90 12.16 9.23
C ASN A 551 11.38 12.54 9.10
N CYS A 552 12.29 11.69 9.53
CA CYS A 552 13.68 11.75 9.12
C CYS A 552 13.79 11.48 7.62
N LEU A 553 12.96 10.59 7.09
CA LEU A 553 12.69 10.51 5.67
C LEU A 553 12.04 11.83 5.15
N ARG A 554 11.26 12.62 5.89
CA ARG A 554 10.79 13.95 5.42
C ARG A 554 11.91 14.96 5.15
N ALA A 555 13.13 14.74 5.66
CA ALA A 555 14.33 15.47 5.22
C ALA A 555 14.74 15.12 3.76
N LEU A 556 14.09 14.12 3.12
CA LEU A 556 14.03 13.80 1.68
C LEU A 556 13.44 14.95 0.82
N SER A 557 13.45 16.20 1.31
CA SER A 557 12.98 17.45 0.69
C SER A 557 11.48 17.71 0.77
N ASN A 558 11.16 18.98 0.98
CA ASN A 558 9.84 19.59 0.87
C ASN A 558 9.11 19.27 -0.47
N ASP A 559 9.80 18.74 -1.49
CA ASP A 559 9.17 18.21 -2.71
C ASP A 559 8.38 16.93 -2.47
N ILE A 560 8.78 16.08 -1.52
CA ILE A 560 8.03 14.86 -1.15
C ILE A 560 6.75 15.19 -0.38
N PHE A 561 6.71 16.27 0.40
CA PHE A 561 5.49 16.69 1.11
C PHE A 561 4.33 17.07 0.18
N ASN A 562 4.62 17.58 -1.02
CA ASN A 562 3.61 17.78 -2.08
C ASN A 562 3.22 16.47 -2.82
N SER A 563 3.85 15.35 -2.47
CA SER A 563 3.86 14.09 -3.24
C SER A 563 3.48 12.86 -2.42
N TYR A 564 3.58 12.98 -1.10
CA TYR A 564 3.30 11.93 -0.15
C TYR A 564 1.83 12.02 0.24
N ARG A 565 1.00 11.21 -0.41
CA ARG A 565 -0.12 10.62 0.28
C ARG A 565 0.35 9.23 0.66
N ILE A 566 0.36 8.94 1.96
CA ILE A 566 0.25 7.56 2.44
C ILE A 566 -0.99 7.03 1.77
N VAL A 567 -0.80 6.04 0.92
CA VAL A 567 -1.92 5.35 0.33
C VAL A 567 -1.75 3.90 0.65
N TYR A 568 -2.83 3.39 1.22
CA TYR A 568 -2.96 2.10 1.86
C TYR A 568 -2.38 2.17 3.27
N GLY A 569 -3.22 1.83 4.23
CA GLY A 569 -3.04 2.27 5.60
C GLY A 569 -3.69 3.62 5.89
N TYR A 570 -4.02 3.78 7.16
CA TYR A 570 -4.84 4.83 7.71
C TYR A 570 -4.05 6.12 7.77
N PRO A 571 -4.70 7.29 7.76
CA PRO A 571 -4.05 8.51 8.21
C PRO A 571 -3.50 8.31 9.64
N PHE A 572 -2.20 8.54 9.83
CA PHE A 572 -1.59 8.63 11.17
C PHE A 572 -2.29 9.67 12.07
N LYS A 573 -2.88 10.71 11.48
CA LYS A 573 -3.41 11.87 12.21
C LYS A 573 -4.83 11.73 12.77
N ASP A 574 -5.71 10.95 12.15
CA ASP A 574 -7.16 11.06 12.40
C ASP A 574 -7.81 9.78 12.97
N SER A 575 -7.02 8.74 13.26
CA SER A 575 -7.51 7.59 14.03
C SER A 575 -6.46 7.14 15.05
N LYS A 576 -6.73 7.45 16.33
CA LYS A 576 -5.94 7.11 17.53
C LYS A 576 -5.72 5.60 17.80
N ASN A 577 -5.94 4.72 16.82
CA ASN A 577 -6.07 3.27 17.06
C ASN A 577 -5.62 2.34 15.92
N VAL A 578 -4.87 2.79 14.90
CA VAL A 578 -4.55 1.92 13.75
C VAL A 578 -3.10 2.05 13.32
N MET A 579 -2.37 0.94 13.29
CA MET A 579 -1.07 0.87 12.62
C MET A 579 -1.25 0.49 11.14
N ILE A 580 -0.37 1.03 10.31
CA ILE A 580 -0.41 0.88 8.85
C ILE A 580 0.12 -0.50 8.48
N PRO A 581 -0.67 -1.37 7.82
CA PRO A 581 -0.14 -2.65 7.39
C PRO A 581 0.84 -2.49 6.22
N PHE A 582 0.73 -1.42 5.41
CA PHE A 582 1.58 -1.19 4.23
C PHE A 582 1.94 0.27 4.03
N LEU A 583 3.23 0.57 3.88
CA LEU A 583 3.67 1.86 3.36
C LEU A 583 3.77 1.73 1.83
N MET A 584 3.42 2.78 1.09
CA MET A 584 3.73 2.92 -0.34
C MET A 584 4.11 4.37 -0.60
N ALA A 585 5.25 4.58 -1.25
CA ALA A 585 5.66 5.89 -1.74
C ALA A 585 5.98 5.81 -3.23
N HIS A 586 6.28 6.96 -3.84
CA HIS A 586 6.90 7.02 -5.15
C HIS A 586 8.19 7.84 -5.05
N LEU A 587 9.12 7.59 -5.96
CA LEU A 587 10.47 8.12 -5.89
C LEU A 587 10.85 8.70 -7.25
N GLN A 588 10.76 10.03 -7.39
CA GLN A 588 11.12 10.69 -8.63
C GLN A 588 12.65 10.70 -8.80
N THR A 589 13.16 9.87 -9.69
CA THR A 589 14.59 9.87 -10.05
C THR A 589 14.80 10.73 -11.28
N GLY A 590 15.18 11.99 -11.08
CA GLY A 590 15.58 12.89 -12.17
C GLY A 590 17.05 12.73 -12.59
N LYS A 591 17.91 12.30 -11.65
CA LYS A 591 19.38 12.10 -11.83
C LYS A 591 19.85 10.91 -10.97
N GLU A 592 20.90 10.21 -11.40
CA GLU A 592 21.48 9.05 -10.68
C GLU A 592 21.90 9.38 -9.23
N ALA A 593 22.49 10.55 -9.01
CA ALA A 593 22.87 11.02 -7.68
C ALA A 593 21.67 11.17 -6.73
N ASP A 594 20.49 11.54 -7.26
CA ASP A 594 19.27 11.57 -6.46
C ASP A 594 18.88 10.14 -6.08
N PHE A 595 18.87 9.20 -7.02
CA PHE A 595 18.54 7.80 -6.73
C PHE A 595 19.45 7.21 -5.63
N LEU A 596 20.77 7.42 -5.68
CA LEU A 596 21.70 6.90 -4.66
C LEU A 596 21.44 7.50 -3.27
N ARG A 597 21.25 8.81 -3.18
CA ARG A 597 20.86 9.47 -1.92
C ARG A 597 19.55 8.90 -1.37
N ARG A 598 18.57 8.69 -2.25
CA ARG A 598 17.26 8.12 -1.90
C ARG A 598 17.37 6.68 -1.43
N PHE A 599 18.21 5.89 -2.09
CA PHE A 599 18.50 4.52 -1.70
C PHE A 599 19.14 4.46 -0.31
N TYR A 600 20.09 5.36 -0.02
CA TYR A 600 20.68 5.48 1.32
C TYR A 600 19.64 5.80 2.41
N GLU A 601 18.74 6.75 2.17
CA GLU A 601 17.68 7.10 3.12
C GLU A 601 16.77 5.89 3.43
N LEU A 602 16.49 5.05 2.43
CA LEU A 602 15.75 3.80 2.60
C LEU A 602 16.53 2.73 3.35
N LEU A 603 17.83 2.67 3.13
CA LEU A 603 18.77 1.82 3.87
C LEU A 603 18.78 2.17 5.36
N VAL A 604 18.84 3.46 5.67
CA VAL A 604 18.72 3.98 7.05
C VAL A 604 17.35 3.65 7.63
N PHE A 605 16.27 3.79 6.87
CA PHE A 605 14.93 3.41 7.33
C PHE A 605 14.85 1.91 7.66
N ALA A 606 15.29 1.04 6.73
CA ALA A 606 15.32 -0.40 6.94
C ALA A 606 16.17 -0.78 8.17
N SER A 607 17.35 -0.16 8.32
CA SER A 607 18.23 -0.35 9.48
C SER A 607 17.59 0.09 10.80
N ASN A 608 16.91 1.25 10.82
CA ASN A 608 16.31 1.80 12.04
C ASN A 608 14.98 1.14 12.42
N THR A 609 14.34 0.40 11.51
CA THR A 609 13.02 -0.18 11.74
C THR A 609 13.01 -1.70 11.72
N GLY A 610 14.04 -2.33 11.16
CA GLY A 610 14.03 -3.77 10.88
C GLY A 610 12.98 -4.17 9.85
N PHE A 611 12.42 -3.20 9.12
CA PHE A 611 11.42 -3.41 8.10
C PHE A 611 12.09 -3.77 6.78
N LYS A 612 11.52 -4.75 6.10
CA LYS A 612 11.94 -5.12 4.77
C LYS A 612 11.40 -4.11 3.77
N VAL A 613 12.30 -3.52 2.97
CA VAL A 613 11.95 -2.52 1.97
C VAL A 613 12.14 -3.12 0.58
N TYR A 614 11.05 -3.22 -0.17
CA TYR A 614 11.06 -3.61 -1.57
C TYR A 614 11.11 -2.40 -2.46
N LEU A 615 11.98 -2.33 -3.48
CA LEU A 615 12.03 -1.23 -4.44
C LEU A 615 11.72 -1.70 -5.86
N THR A 616 10.49 -1.47 -6.32
CA THR A 616 10.01 -1.90 -7.64
C THR A 616 9.54 -0.75 -8.53
N TYR A 617 9.70 -0.87 -9.85
CA TYR A 617 9.09 0.03 -10.83
C TYR A 617 7.55 0.11 -10.76
N ALA A 618 7.03 1.20 -11.33
CA ALA A 618 5.65 1.66 -11.23
C ALA A 618 4.59 0.65 -11.70
N LEU A 619 4.95 -0.25 -12.62
CA LEU A 619 3.99 -1.07 -13.36
C LEU A 619 4.48 -2.52 -13.51
N ASN A 620 5.45 -2.94 -12.70
CA ASN A 620 5.96 -4.30 -12.80
C ASN A 620 5.05 -5.29 -12.06
N PRO A 621 4.72 -6.43 -12.68
CA PRO A 621 4.04 -7.52 -12.00
C PRO A 621 4.95 -8.11 -10.92
N ASP A 622 4.32 -8.73 -9.94
CA ASP A 622 4.94 -9.15 -8.70
C ASP A 622 6.14 -10.10 -8.84
N ARG A 623 6.08 -11.05 -9.79
CA ARG A 623 7.18 -11.97 -10.09
C ARG A 623 8.49 -11.23 -10.40
N ILE A 624 8.40 -10.12 -11.15
CA ILE A 624 9.55 -9.31 -11.55
C ILE A 624 10.05 -8.46 -10.36
N LYS A 625 9.21 -8.19 -9.34
CA LYS A 625 9.61 -7.43 -8.15
C LYS A 625 10.56 -8.20 -7.24
N LYS A 626 10.43 -9.53 -7.19
CA LYS A 626 11.38 -10.37 -6.44
C LYS A 626 12.79 -10.35 -7.05
N GLU A 627 12.89 -9.94 -8.31
CA GLU A 627 14.14 -9.71 -9.03
C GLU A 627 14.60 -8.23 -8.96
N THR A 628 13.90 -7.38 -8.19
CA THR A 628 14.30 -5.98 -7.94
C THR A 628 15.01 -5.80 -6.59
N PHE A 629 15.54 -4.60 -6.33
CA PHE A 629 16.29 -4.32 -5.10
C PHE A 629 15.43 -4.55 -3.85
N VAL A 630 15.90 -5.45 -2.99
CA VAL A 630 15.35 -5.70 -1.66
C VAL A 630 16.38 -5.24 -0.64
N LEU A 631 15.94 -4.39 0.29
CA LEU A 631 16.68 -4.06 1.49
C LEU A 631 16.13 -4.94 2.61
N ASP A 632 16.83 -6.04 2.84
CA ASP A 632 16.58 -6.96 3.95
C ASP A 632 17.76 -6.85 4.92
N TYR A 633 17.48 -6.67 6.21
CA TYR A 633 18.52 -6.66 7.25
C TYR A 633 19.73 -5.76 6.97
N ALA A 634 19.45 -4.51 6.59
CA ALA A 634 20.48 -3.51 6.44
C ALA A 634 21.12 -3.17 7.81
N LEU A 635 22.24 -3.79 8.15
CA LEU A 635 23.11 -3.31 9.23
C LEU A 635 23.73 -1.98 8.79
N TYR A 636 23.61 -0.95 9.63
CA TYR A 636 24.31 0.30 9.42
C TYR A 636 25.83 0.06 9.49
N SER A 637 26.52 0.07 8.35
CA SER A 637 27.99 0.14 8.27
C SER A 637 28.42 1.56 7.87
N PRO A 638 29.27 2.22 8.68
CA PRO A 638 29.94 3.47 8.31
C PRO A 638 30.78 3.35 7.02
N GLU A 639 31.25 2.16 6.65
CA GLU A 639 32.05 1.95 5.44
C GLU A 639 31.19 2.02 4.17
N ILE A 640 29.93 1.55 4.25
CA ILE A 640 28.93 1.75 3.18
C ILE A 640 28.59 3.24 3.04
N PHE A 641 28.60 3.98 4.16
CA PHE A 641 28.39 5.45 4.17
C PHE A 641 29.51 6.20 3.43
N ASP A 642 30.77 5.81 3.64
CA ASP A 642 31.92 6.40 2.93
C ASP A 642 31.96 6.03 1.44
N LEU A 643 31.45 4.84 1.07
CA LEU A 643 31.38 4.39 -0.32
C LEU A 643 30.30 5.11 -1.14
N ILE A 644 29.16 5.46 -0.52
CA ILE A 644 28.01 6.10 -1.19
C ILE A 644 28.14 7.63 -1.22
N ASN A 645 29.00 8.20 -0.37
CA ASN A 645 29.16 9.66 -0.22
C ASN A 645 30.64 10.09 -0.34
N PRO A 646 31.24 10.12 -1.55
CA PRO A 646 32.67 10.38 -1.74
C PRO A 646 33.10 11.84 -1.46
N THR A 647 32.21 12.69 -0.94
CA THR A 647 32.51 14.09 -0.62
C THR A 647 33.29 14.26 0.69
N HIS A 648 33.42 13.21 1.50
CA HIS A 648 34.42 13.16 2.57
C HIS A 648 35.72 12.57 2.05
N SER A 649 36.46 13.36 1.27
CA SER A 649 37.88 13.12 1.10
C SER A 649 38.57 13.28 2.48
N PRO A 650 39.26 12.27 3.03
CA PRO A 650 40.19 12.51 4.12
C PRO A 650 41.35 13.32 3.53
N THR A 651 41.30 14.63 3.70
CA THR A 651 42.42 15.49 3.35
C THR A 651 43.53 15.23 4.37
N THR A 652 44.54 14.47 3.92
CA THR A 652 45.95 14.45 4.37
C THR A 652 46.24 13.98 5.80
N SER A 653 47.30 13.24 6.15
CA SER A 653 48.39 12.58 5.43
C SER A 653 49.30 11.90 6.48
N SER A 654 49.68 10.64 6.30
CA SER A 654 51.01 10.07 6.62
C SER A 654 51.01 8.59 6.24
N LYS A 655 51.49 8.21 5.04
CA LYS A 655 52.85 7.69 4.78
C LYS A 655 53.36 6.67 5.81
N SER A 656 53.27 5.39 5.46
CA SER A 656 54.45 4.55 5.18
C SER A 656 54.05 3.23 4.52
N LEU A 657 54.68 2.95 3.37
CA LEU A 657 54.70 1.65 2.69
C LEU A 657 55.26 0.54 3.60
N ASN A 658 54.84 -0.71 3.39
CA ASN A 658 55.73 -1.71 2.78
C ASN A 658 55.00 -2.99 2.35
N ALA A 659 55.49 -3.50 1.22
CA ALA A 659 55.01 -4.64 0.46
C ALA A 659 55.35 -5.98 1.10
N THR A 660 54.54 -7.00 0.81
CA THR A 660 55.03 -8.19 0.06
C THR A 660 53.87 -9.02 -0.50
N PRO A 661 53.96 -9.48 -1.77
CA PRO A 661 53.05 -10.43 -2.40
C PRO A 661 53.61 -11.87 -2.37
N ASN A 662 52.74 -12.88 -2.36
CA ASN A 662 52.92 -14.23 -2.95
C ASN A 662 51.58 -14.98 -2.84
N LEU A 663 50.93 -15.43 -3.94
CA LEU A 663 51.19 -16.67 -4.71
C LEU A 663 51.09 -17.92 -3.82
N ALA A 664 50.35 -19.00 -4.10
CA ALA A 664 49.59 -19.53 -5.24
C ALA A 664 48.58 -20.56 -4.63
N SER A 665 47.50 -21.02 -5.27
CA SER A 665 47.43 -21.92 -6.44
C SER A 665 45.95 -22.03 -6.88
N THR A 666 45.55 -21.68 -8.11
CA THR A 666 45.46 -22.53 -9.34
C THR A 666 44.73 -23.86 -9.14
N GLY A 667 43.80 -24.31 -9.99
CA GLY A 667 43.60 -24.02 -11.42
C GLY A 667 42.14 -24.15 -11.87
N ASN A 668 41.73 -23.36 -12.88
CA ASN A 668 41.78 -23.65 -14.33
C ASN A 668 40.73 -24.68 -14.78
N LEU A 669 39.74 -24.25 -15.58
CA LEU A 669 39.74 -24.49 -17.03
C LEU A 669 38.55 -23.81 -17.74
N LEU A 670 38.90 -22.98 -18.71
CA LEU A 670 38.06 -22.50 -19.81
C LEU A 670 37.92 -23.58 -20.89
N GLN A 671 36.71 -23.66 -21.47
CA GLN A 671 36.38 -23.93 -22.89
C GLN A 671 37.33 -24.80 -23.75
N LYS A 672 36.83 -25.94 -24.29
CA LYS A 672 36.42 -26.09 -25.72
C LYS A 672 36.12 -27.55 -26.13
N ALA A 673 35.01 -27.67 -26.87
CA ALA A 673 34.81 -28.44 -28.11
C ALA A 673 34.58 -29.98 -28.10
N SER A 674 33.43 -30.32 -28.69
CA SER A 674 33.14 -31.41 -29.66
C SER A 674 33.33 -32.87 -29.27
N SER A 675 32.19 -33.53 -29.05
CA SER A 675 31.75 -34.72 -29.80
C SER A 675 30.23 -34.78 -29.80
#